data_AF-A0A561DR27-F1
#
_entry.id   AF-A0A561DR27-F1
#
_cell.length_a   1.000
_cell.length_b   1.000
_cell.length_c   1.000
_cell.angle_alpha   90.00
_cell.angle_beta   90.00
_cell.angle_gamma   90.00
#
_symmetry.space_group_name_H-M   'P 1'
#
loop_
_entity.id
_entity.type
_entity.pdbx_description
1 polymer ?
#
loop_
_entity_poly.entity_id
_entity_poly.type
_entity_poly.pdbx_seq_one_letter_code
_entity_poly.pdbx_strand_id
1 'polypeptide(L)'
;MLKLLDYGTPDPFGAIIGRRRNLSWPVDAYRITLPRPDEDGLSLNPFEQVILSLLSLGRMTSHALAEDTCIPRDLVESILLRLRDRGLIDDLNSVLEASDSNTASETNNPAFVTALLFRERVSGQVLPFMQLLENQPLCKQEQKQAAYRIRSISTGSAPLTQRDVIKVARAMQRRSAVFGKGQQLPALHKIVIMEKPEQYYLDCPIAIQRRDGEFRIADPFGNGFSLILERAFEQLLEQDERTADWLGKWKVALRQPRSPSPDQRAKEPFDTPSNQLRYPKLLSNLRLLPNAAFRSIAQLYAAVEWSLFHACARRPFENDIQRLKLTPQAEHAQLLGLAASEVGLLPPGAGFRPVREGKLRDFQEGKAELETLLALSILRAQDDDSHPLRHLAARDPALISHLLEIKKARDEKGHGKGSADAPESELLAEPLVREIIETMVPEVAFSREPTASSNPDAYADVLLDARAGIQDEFGFGAFNRLGTNVKERLVHAERVFLSWQEGDDALAFARDLYAAVQSVLELSLNHWLPPDMADALLIEVAQDKANAAGLCHRLPSSLHTVRASVVRQTLQGSGQSLGACMIAFLLMADEQTLKSIAATQPTFVDDVAALIARRGHGNEPLPLASTDVAKLREASYKIIKTLIEV
;
A
#
# COMPACT_ATOMS: atom_id res chain seq x y z
N MET A 1 12.93 41.19 -2.23
CA MET A 1 13.66 40.11 -2.92
C MET A 1 13.62 38.85 -2.07
N LEU A 2 13.22 37.71 -2.65
CA LEU A 2 13.25 36.41 -1.96
C LEU A 2 14.71 35.94 -1.87
N LYS A 3 15.18 35.55 -0.67
CA LYS A 3 16.49 34.92 -0.50
C LYS A 3 16.36 33.41 -0.81
N LEU A 4 16.41 33.05 -2.09
CA LEU A 4 16.34 31.67 -2.55
C LEU A 4 17.73 31.02 -2.50
N LEU A 5 17.81 29.82 -1.92
CA LEU A 5 18.99 28.97 -1.92
C LEU A 5 18.79 27.84 -2.93
N ASP A 6 19.73 27.73 -3.86
CA ASP A 6 19.76 26.72 -4.92
C ASP A 6 20.98 25.83 -4.71
N TYR A 7 20.76 24.60 -4.21
CA TYR A 7 21.81 23.61 -3.98
C TYR A 7 22.03 22.69 -5.20
N GLY A 8 21.51 23.08 -6.37
CA GLY A 8 21.53 22.34 -7.61
C GLY A 8 20.13 21.92 -8.05
N THR A 9 20.04 21.35 -9.26
CA THR A 9 18.79 20.78 -9.79
C THR A 9 18.80 19.25 -9.66
N PRO A 10 18.44 18.68 -8.50
CA PRO A 10 18.30 17.25 -8.34
C PRO A 10 17.19 16.75 -9.28
N ASP A 11 17.48 15.71 -10.05
CA ASP A 11 16.51 15.08 -10.96
C ASP A 11 16.34 13.59 -10.62
N PRO A 12 15.74 13.28 -9.46
CA PRO A 12 15.47 11.91 -9.06
C PRO A 12 14.22 11.34 -9.77
N PHE A 13 13.57 12.12 -10.63
CA PHE A 13 12.32 11.74 -11.25
C PHE A 13 12.56 10.73 -12.37
N GLY A 14 11.82 9.63 -12.35
CA GLY A 14 11.71 8.72 -13.49
C GLY A 14 10.75 9.26 -14.55
N ALA A 15 9.88 8.41 -15.09
CA ALA A 15 8.85 8.85 -16.02
C ALA A 15 7.79 9.72 -15.30
N ILE A 16 7.56 10.95 -15.80
CA ILE A 16 6.63 11.93 -15.22
C ILE A 16 5.48 12.31 -16.16
N ILE A 17 4.38 12.79 -15.60
CA ILE A 17 3.24 13.35 -16.33
C ILE A 17 3.47 14.86 -16.52
N GLY A 18 3.51 15.30 -17.78
CA GLY A 18 3.74 16.69 -18.16
C GLY A 18 5.15 17.21 -17.82
N ARG A 19 5.22 18.34 -17.13
CA ARG A 19 6.50 19.03 -16.81
C ARG A 19 6.65 19.24 -15.30
N ARG A 20 7.89 19.13 -14.82
CA ARG A 20 8.27 19.49 -13.46
C ARG A 20 7.91 20.95 -13.16
N ARG A 21 7.59 21.22 -11.89
CA ARG A 21 7.43 22.57 -11.34
C ARG A 21 8.36 22.73 -10.15
N ASN A 22 8.49 23.95 -9.66
CA ASN A 22 9.33 24.26 -8.51
C ASN A 22 8.48 24.84 -7.38
N LEU A 23 8.82 24.45 -6.15
CA LEU A 23 8.29 25.00 -4.92
C LEU A 23 9.36 25.88 -4.27
N SER A 24 9.00 27.09 -3.88
CA SER A 24 9.83 27.90 -2.99
C SER A 24 9.43 27.60 -1.55
N TRP A 25 10.23 26.77 -0.88
CA TRP A 25 9.93 26.24 0.45
C TRP A 25 10.53 27.11 1.57
N PRO A 26 9.72 27.68 2.48
CA PRO A 26 10.23 28.53 3.56
C PRO A 26 10.98 27.72 4.61
N VAL A 27 12.20 28.16 4.94
CA VAL A 27 13.03 27.54 5.97
C VAL A 27 13.65 28.58 6.91
N ASP A 28 13.82 28.17 8.17
CA ASP A 28 14.65 28.86 9.15
C ASP A 28 16.03 28.22 9.15
N ALA A 29 17.06 29.00 8.78
CA ALA A 29 18.44 28.59 8.79
C ALA A 29 19.11 28.99 10.11
N TYR A 30 19.49 28.00 10.91
CA TYR A 30 20.18 28.17 12.18
C TYR A 30 21.69 28.08 11.96
N ARG A 31 22.41 29.10 12.41
CA ARG A 31 23.87 29.05 12.50
C ARG A 31 24.27 28.25 13.73
N ILE A 32 25.10 27.25 13.52
CA ILE A 32 25.67 26.43 14.57
C ILE A 32 27.18 26.50 14.50
N THR A 33 27.83 26.45 15.66
CA THR A 33 29.28 26.41 15.77
C THR A 33 29.66 25.05 16.33
N LEU A 34 30.53 24.35 15.60
CA LEU A 34 30.97 22.99 15.89
C LEU A 34 32.51 22.96 16.01
N PRO A 35 33.10 22.09 16.84
CA PRO A 35 34.55 21.93 16.91
C PRO A 35 35.01 21.25 15.62
N ARG A 36 36.05 21.75 14.94
CA ARG A 36 36.60 21.20 13.71
C ARG A 36 36.90 19.70 13.89
N PRO A 37 36.62 18.85 12.89
CA PRO A 37 37.10 17.47 12.94
C PRO A 37 38.63 17.50 12.95
N ASP A 38 39.26 16.78 13.88
CA ASP A 38 40.70 16.57 13.80
C ASP A 38 41.02 15.84 12.50
N GLU A 39 41.79 16.48 11.63
CA GLU A 39 42.12 15.96 10.29
C GLU A 39 42.82 14.59 10.36
N ASP A 40 43.44 14.27 11.50
CA ASP A 40 44.24 13.06 11.67
C ASP A 40 43.54 11.91 12.44
N GLY A 41 42.37 12.15 13.06
CA GLY A 41 41.73 11.14 13.94
C GLY A 41 42.56 10.71 15.16
N LEU A 42 43.67 11.41 15.41
CA LEU A 42 44.67 11.14 16.45
C LEU A 42 44.28 11.69 17.82
N SER A 43 43.27 12.57 17.92
CA SER A 43 42.88 13.12 19.22
C SER A 43 42.28 12.04 20.12
N LEU A 44 42.76 12.04 21.37
CA LEU A 44 42.29 11.15 22.41
C LEU A 44 40.94 11.64 22.92
N ASN A 45 39.99 10.72 23.10
CA ASN A 45 38.73 11.06 23.75
C ASN A 45 38.95 11.42 25.24
N PRO A 46 38.02 12.10 25.92
CA PRO A 46 38.22 12.54 27.31
C PRO A 46 38.58 11.42 28.29
N PHE A 47 38.02 10.22 28.11
CA PHE A 47 38.35 9.06 28.94
C PHE A 47 39.74 8.53 28.64
N GLU A 48 40.14 8.47 27.37
CA GLU A 48 41.52 8.12 26.97
C GLU A 48 42.54 9.12 27.51
N GLN A 49 42.22 10.41 27.50
CA GLN A 49 43.07 11.45 28.07
C GLN A 49 43.23 11.28 29.58
N VAL A 50 42.14 11.04 30.30
CA VAL A 50 42.16 10.82 31.77
C VAL A 50 42.97 9.57 32.10
N ILE A 51 42.72 8.45 31.41
CA ILE A 51 43.45 7.20 31.63
C ILE A 51 44.94 7.36 31.29
N LEU A 52 45.27 7.98 30.16
CA LEU A 52 46.67 8.25 29.79
C LEU A 52 47.37 9.18 30.78
N SER A 53 46.68 10.20 31.30
CA SER A 53 47.22 11.11 32.32
C SER A 53 47.40 10.43 33.68
N LEU A 54 46.57 9.45 34.02
CA LEU A 54 46.77 8.65 35.25
C LEU A 54 47.97 7.70 35.08
N LEU A 55 48.10 7.08 33.91
CA LEU A 55 49.23 6.22 33.58
C LEU A 55 50.56 6.98 33.52
N SER A 56 50.56 8.27 33.17
CA SER A 56 51.77 9.10 33.20
C SER A 56 52.22 9.46 34.63
N LEU A 57 51.32 9.39 35.61
CA LEU A 57 51.64 9.60 37.04
C LEU A 57 52.14 8.31 37.71
N GLY A 58 51.85 7.14 37.14
CA GLY A 58 52.35 5.86 37.64
C GLY A 58 51.72 4.67 36.93
N ARG A 59 52.40 3.52 36.94
CA ARG A 59 51.85 2.28 36.38
C ARG A 59 50.64 1.82 37.18
N MET A 60 49.49 1.72 36.53
CA MET A 60 48.24 1.28 37.13
C MET A 60 47.65 0.09 36.36
N THR A 61 47.04 -0.83 37.09
CA THR A 61 46.29 -1.95 36.50
C THR A 61 44.91 -1.47 36.02
N SER A 62 44.25 -2.24 35.15
CA SER A 62 42.88 -1.93 34.74
C SER A 62 41.92 -1.86 35.92
N HIS A 63 42.15 -2.63 36.98
CA HIS A 63 41.40 -2.57 38.23
C HIS A 63 41.61 -1.24 38.97
N ALA A 64 42.86 -0.84 39.18
CA ALA A 64 43.17 0.40 39.90
C ALA A 64 42.66 1.64 39.14
N LEU A 65 42.80 1.66 37.82
CA LEU A 65 42.22 2.71 36.97
C LEU A 65 40.69 2.76 37.05
N ALA A 66 40.03 1.60 37.09
CA ALA A 66 38.57 1.53 37.22
C ALA A 66 38.09 2.03 38.59
N GLU A 67 38.79 1.71 39.68
CA GLU A 67 38.48 2.23 41.01
C GLU A 67 38.70 3.74 41.13
N ASP A 68 39.84 4.24 40.65
CA ASP A 68 40.20 5.67 40.81
C ASP A 68 39.37 6.60 39.92
N THR A 69 38.92 6.11 38.75
CA THR A 69 38.10 6.90 37.82
C THR A 69 36.60 6.66 37.95
N CYS A 70 36.20 5.64 38.73
CA CYS A 70 34.84 5.11 38.77
C CYS A 70 34.30 4.69 37.37
N ILE A 71 35.18 4.40 36.41
CA ILE A 71 34.83 3.93 35.07
C ILE A 71 34.70 2.40 35.10
N PRO A 72 33.67 1.79 34.47
CA PRO A 72 33.55 0.33 34.41
C PRO A 72 34.82 -0.32 33.84
N ARG A 73 35.28 -1.39 34.49
CA ARG A 73 36.52 -2.09 34.14
C ARG A 73 36.59 -2.48 32.67
N ASP A 74 35.50 -2.99 32.10
CA ASP A 74 35.43 -3.40 30.69
C ASP A 74 35.71 -2.23 29.73
N LEU A 75 35.27 -1.01 30.09
CA LEU A 75 35.53 0.20 29.32
C LEU A 75 36.99 0.66 29.47
N VAL A 76 37.56 0.55 30.68
CA VAL A 76 38.99 0.82 30.92
C VAL A 76 39.87 -0.14 30.11
N GLU A 77 39.54 -1.43 30.07
CA GLU A 77 40.27 -2.42 29.27
C GLU A 77 40.18 -2.12 27.77
N SER A 78 39.01 -1.70 27.28
CA SER A 78 38.86 -1.23 25.89
C SER A 78 39.69 0.01 25.58
N ILE A 79 39.77 0.96 26.51
CA ILE A 79 40.59 2.17 26.39
C ILE A 79 42.08 1.82 26.36
N LEU A 80 42.54 0.94 27.26
CA LEU A 80 43.94 0.49 27.30
C LEU A 80 44.35 -0.21 26.00
N LEU A 81 43.49 -1.09 25.46
CA LEU A 81 43.71 -1.73 24.17
C LEU A 81 43.89 -0.70 23.05
N ARG A 82 43.02 0.30 22.98
CA ARG A 82 43.12 1.39 21.98
C ARG A 82 44.40 2.22 22.14
N LEU A 83 44.81 2.51 23.38
CA LEU A 83 46.05 3.25 23.65
C LEU A 83 47.29 2.46 23.24
N ARG A 84 47.28 1.12 23.39
CA ARG A 84 48.33 0.21 22.92
C ARG A 84 48.38 0.11 21.41
N ASP A 85 47.22 -0.06 20.75
CA ASP A 85 47.12 -0.09 19.29
C ASP A 85 47.65 1.22 18.67
N ARG A 86 47.52 2.34 19.39
CA ARG A 86 48.06 3.65 19.01
C ARG A 86 49.55 3.85 19.37
N GLY A 87 50.18 2.89 20.03
CA GLY A 87 51.58 2.96 20.45
C GLY A 87 51.88 3.97 21.56
N LEU A 88 50.86 4.43 22.30
CA LEU A 88 51.02 5.42 23.37
C LEU A 88 51.42 4.79 24.71
N ILE A 89 51.09 3.51 24.89
CA ILE A 89 51.44 2.73 26.08
C ILE A 89 51.89 1.32 25.67
N ASP A 90 52.74 0.69 26.49
CA ASP A 90 53.20 -0.69 26.29
C ASP A 90 52.23 -1.74 26.86
N ASP A 91 52.58 -3.03 26.71
CA ASP A 91 51.81 -4.17 27.25
C ASP A 91 51.71 -4.18 28.79
N LEU A 92 52.59 -3.44 29.46
CA LEU A 92 52.65 -3.27 30.91
C LEU A 92 52.00 -1.95 31.37
N ASN A 93 51.27 -1.26 30.48
CA ASN A 93 50.65 0.05 30.71
C ASN A 93 51.63 1.17 31.10
N SER A 94 52.90 1.06 30.72
CA SER A 94 53.84 2.18 30.79
C SER A 94 53.62 3.10 29.61
N VAL A 95 53.57 4.41 29.87
CA VAL A 95 53.56 5.41 28.80
C VAL A 95 54.89 5.34 28.05
N LEU A 96 54.82 5.20 26.73
CA LEU A 96 55.99 5.15 25.85
C LEU A 96 56.36 6.59 25.46
N GLU A 97 57.54 7.07 25.86
CA GLU A 97 58.04 8.38 25.44
C GLU A 97 58.45 8.36 23.97
N ALA A 98 57.52 8.74 23.10
CA ALA A 98 57.83 9.23 21.76
C ALA A 98 56.71 10.16 21.26
N SER A 99 56.70 11.39 21.78
CA SER A 99 56.49 12.64 21.00
C SER A 99 56.59 13.84 21.95
N ASP A 100 57.82 14.31 22.19
CA ASP A 100 58.16 15.68 22.58
C ASP A 100 57.81 16.68 21.45
N SER A 101 56.53 16.71 21.08
CA SER A 101 55.95 17.78 20.27
C SER A 101 54.55 18.09 20.76
N ASN A 102 54.45 18.48 22.03
CA ASN A 102 53.49 19.48 22.50
C ASN A 102 54.01 20.00 23.84
N THR A 103 55.18 20.66 23.78
CA THR A 103 55.44 21.81 24.65
C THR A 103 54.14 22.60 24.76
N ALA A 104 53.67 22.81 25.99
CA ALA A 104 52.64 23.73 26.39
C ALA A 104 52.31 24.81 25.33
N SER A 105 51.46 24.47 24.37
CA SER A 105 50.84 25.43 23.49
C SER A 105 49.59 25.88 24.22
N GLU A 106 49.70 27.11 24.72
CA GLU A 106 48.61 28.01 25.08
C GLU A 106 47.26 27.49 24.60
N THR A 107 46.33 27.22 25.53
CA THR A 107 44.88 27.18 25.25
C THR A 107 44.55 26.65 23.85
N ASN A 108 44.63 25.34 23.63
CA ASN A 108 44.06 24.69 22.44
C ASN A 108 42.55 24.97 22.42
N ASN A 109 42.18 26.17 22.00
CA ASN A 109 40.83 26.55 21.66
C ASN A 109 40.51 25.68 20.45
N PRO A 110 39.55 24.74 20.56
CA PRO A 110 39.20 23.92 19.42
C PRO A 110 38.86 24.85 18.27
N ALA A 111 39.52 24.70 17.12
CA ALA A 111 39.16 25.48 15.93
C ALA A 111 37.67 25.22 15.67
N PHE A 112 36.88 26.28 15.54
CA PHE A 112 35.43 26.15 15.41
C PHE A 112 35.01 26.37 13.96
N VAL A 113 34.18 25.47 13.45
CA VAL A 113 33.55 25.58 12.13
C VAL A 113 32.13 26.07 12.30
N THR A 114 31.71 27.03 11.47
CA THR A 114 30.31 27.45 11.41
C THR A 114 29.56 26.61 10.37
N ALA A 115 28.43 26.06 10.75
CA ALA A 115 27.54 25.34 9.88
C ALA A 115 26.11 25.91 9.89
N LEU A 116 25.33 25.58 8.86
CA LEU A 116 23.91 25.91 8.77
C LEU A 116 23.07 24.64 8.85
N LEU A 117 22.00 24.71 9.63
CA LEU A 117 20.92 23.74 9.67
C LEU A 117 19.62 24.38 9.23
N PHE A 118 18.81 23.62 8.50
CA PHE A 118 17.55 24.11 7.95
C PHE A 118 16.39 23.45 8.67
N ARG A 119 15.49 24.27 9.22
CA ARG A 119 14.19 23.82 9.70
C ARG A 119 13.12 24.27 8.73
N GLU A 120 12.29 23.36 8.26
CA GLU A 120 11.20 23.69 7.37
C GLU A 120 9.99 24.27 8.14
N ARG A 121 9.30 25.27 7.58
CA ARG A 121 8.31 26.09 8.30
C ARG A 121 6.85 25.67 8.14
N VAL A 122 6.60 24.53 7.54
CA VAL A 122 5.26 23.95 7.41
C VAL A 122 5.00 23.01 8.60
N SER A 123 5.79 21.94 8.76
CA SER A 123 5.66 21.00 9.88
C SER A 123 6.62 21.28 11.05
N GLY A 124 7.62 22.15 10.85
CA GLY A 124 8.62 22.49 11.86
C GLY A 124 9.78 21.48 11.97
N GLN A 125 9.89 20.53 11.04
CA GLN A 125 10.92 19.50 11.09
C GLN A 125 12.29 20.02 10.62
N VAL A 126 13.35 19.48 11.21
CA VAL A 126 14.73 19.81 10.82
C VAL A 126 15.14 18.92 9.66
N LEU A 127 15.57 19.52 8.56
CA LEU A 127 16.04 18.80 7.38
C LEU A 127 17.38 18.12 7.69
N PRO A 128 17.58 16.86 7.26
CA PRO A 128 18.77 16.05 7.54
C PRO A 128 19.96 16.44 6.64
N PHE A 129 20.28 17.73 6.64
CA PHE A 129 21.37 18.33 5.88
C PHE A 129 22.00 19.47 6.67
N MET A 130 23.33 19.53 6.63
CA MET A 130 24.16 20.53 7.31
C MET A 130 25.17 21.07 6.31
N GLN A 131 25.17 22.38 6.11
CA GLN A 131 26.16 23.04 5.25
C GLN A 131 27.30 23.60 6.11
N LEU A 132 28.53 23.17 5.87
CA LEU A 132 29.73 23.77 6.47
C LEU A 132 30.12 25.02 5.67
N LEU A 133 30.17 26.18 6.32
CA LEU A 133 30.40 27.47 5.65
C LEU A 133 31.87 27.74 5.31
N GLU A 134 32.84 27.03 5.90
CA GLU A 134 34.27 27.18 5.57
C GLU A 134 34.58 26.77 4.13
N ASN A 135 33.85 25.79 3.59
CA ASN A 135 34.18 25.15 2.30
C ASN A 135 33.21 25.51 1.15
N GLN A 136 32.04 26.09 1.45
CA GLN A 136 31.02 26.38 0.44
C GLN A 136 30.27 27.68 0.75
N PRO A 137 30.34 28.73 -0.09
CA PRO A 137 29.51 29.91 0.08
C PRO A 137 28.02 29.56 -0.06
N LEU A 138 27.14 30.39 0.50
CA LEU A 138 25.70 30.27 0.30
C LEU A 138 25.37 30.34 -1.20
N CYS A 139 24.83 29.26 -1.76
CA CYS A 139 24.38 29.19 -3.15
C CYS A 139 23.10 30.00 -3.33
N LYS A 140 23.23 31.32 -3.42
CA LYS A 140 22.11 32.24 -3.64
C LYS A 140 21.86 32.36 -5.13
N GLN A 141 20.61 32.20 -5.54
CA GLN A 141 20.19 32.48 -6.91
C GLN A 141 19.04 33.50 -6.91
N GLU A 142 19.06 34.43 -7.86
CA GLU A 142 17.87 35.21 -8.18
C GLU A 142 16.86 34.31 -8.89
N GLN A 143 15.60 34.36 -8.44
CA GLN A 143 14.54 33.45 -8.87
C GLN A 143 14.28 33.60 -10.38
N LYS A 144 14.78 32.65 -11.19
CA LYS A 144 14.63 32.66 -12.67
C LYS A 144 13.33 32.03 -13.18
N GLN A 145 12.61 31.26 -12.36
CA GLN A 145 11.41 30.51 -12.76
C GLN A 145 10.20 30.82 -11.87
N ALA A 146 8.99 30.68 -12.43
CA ALA A 146 7.72 30.82 -11.74
C ALA A 146 7.49 29.65 -10.76
N ALA A 147 8.11 29.73 -9.59
CA ALA A 147 7.95 28.77 -8.52
C ALA A 147 6.71 29.08 -7.66
N TYR A 148 5.99 28.05 -7.23
CA TYR A 148 4.89 28.21 -6.28
C TYR A 148 5.46 28.46 -4.87
N ARG A 149 5.06 29.56 -4.25
CA ARG A 149 5.57 29.94 -2.92
C ARG A 149 4.74 29.28 -1.83
N ILE A 150 5.38 28.38 -1.09
CA ILE A 150 4.78 27.71 0.06
C ILE A 150 4.54 28.71 1.20
N ARG A 151 3.35 28.63 1.82
CA ARG A 151 3.00 29.40 3.01
C ARG A 151 3.56 28.73 4.25
N SER A 152 4.07 29.54 5.18
CA SER A 152 4.44 29.08 6.51
C SER A 152 3.16 28.93 7.34
N ILE A 153 2.96 27.78 7.97
CA ILE A 153 1.84 27.55 8.90
C ILE A 153 2.33 27.48 10.36
N SER A 154 3.59 27.08 10.59
CA SER A 154 4.12 26.95 11.95
C SER A 154 4.10 28.27 12.74
N THR A 155 3.23 28.35 13.74
CA THR A 155 3.24 29.32 14.83
C THR A 155 3.76 28.64 16.11
N GLY A 156 5.06 28.77 16.40
CA GLY A 156 5.64 28.36 17.70
C GLY A 156 6.46 27.07 17.70
N SER A 157 7.42 26.93 16.79
CA SER A 157 8.39 25.82 16.85
C SER A 157 9.39 26.04 17.99
N ALA A 158 9.56 25.03 18.88
CA ALA A 158 10.52 25.05 19.98
C ALA A 158 11.95 25.30 19.45
N PRO A 159 12.82 26.04 20.18
CA PRO A 159 14.17 26.35 19.72
C PRO A 159 14.95 25.08 19.35
N LEU A 160 15.84 25.19 18.35
CA LEU A 160 16.67 24.08 17.91
C LEU A 160 17.53 23.57 19.09
N THR A 161 17.55 22.26 19.30
CA THR A 161 18.30 21.65 20.40
C THR A 161 19.61 21.02 19.92
N GLN A 162 20.57 20.84 20.82
CA GLN A 162 21.81 20.10 20.51
C GLN A 162 21.53 18.66 20.03
N ARG A 163 20.46 18.04 20.53
CA ARG A 163 20.02 16.71 20.07
C ARG A 163 19.63 16.71 18.60
N ASP A 164 19.01 17.77 18.10
CA ASP A 164 18.64 17.90 16.69
C ASP A 164 19.89 17.99 15.80
N VAL A 165 20.90 18.75 16.23
CA VAL A 165 22.20 18.85 15.55
C VAL A 165 22.86 17.47 15.44
N ILE A 166 22.90 16.71 16.55
CA ILE A 166 23.47 15.36 16.59
C ILE A 166 22.68 14.41 15.68
N LYS A 167 21.34 14.48 15.68
CA LYS A 167 20.49 13.66 14.79
C LYS A 167 20.78 13.94 13.32
N VAL A 168 20.89 15.22 12.93
CA VAL A 168 21.21 15.60 11.53
C VAL A 168 22.60 15.11 11.15
N ALA A 169 23.61 15.34 11.99
CA ALA A 169 24.97 14.86 11.75
C ALA A 169 25.01 13.34 11.54
N ARG A 170 24.37 12.56 12.43
CA ARG A 170 24.28 11.10 12.28
C ARG A 170 23.53 10.68 11.00
N ALA A 171 22.45 11.38 10.64
CA ALA A 171 21.72 11.11 9.42
C ALA A 171 22.59 11.34 8.17
N MET A 172 23.38 12.42 8.15
CA MET A 172 24.36 12.69 7.09
C MET A 172 25.45 11.62 7.05
N GLN A 173 25.97 11.17 8.19
CA GLN A 173 26.99 10.12 8.24
C GLN A 173 26.50 8.79 7.65
N ARG A 174 25.28 8.39 8.01
CA ARG A 174 24.66 7.17 7.46
C ARG A 174 24.50 7.29 5.96
N ARG A 175 24.08 8.45 5.46
CA ARG A 175 23.91 8.71 4.03
C ARG A 175 25.25 8.72 3.29
N SER A 176 26.26 9.39 3.84
CA SER A 176 27.58 9.50 3.23
C SER A 176 28.28 8.13 3.11
N ALA A 177 28.12 7.27 4.12
CA ALA A 177 28.57 5.88 4.09
C ALA A 177 27.90 5.05 2.96
N VAL A 178 26.59 5.24 2.73
CA VAL A 178 25.86 4.54 1.65
C VAL A 178 26.32 5.00 0.26
N PHE A 179 26.68 6.27 0.09
CA PHE A 179 27.15 6.83 -1.19
C PHE A 179 28.68 6.78 -1.36
N GLY A 180 29.41 6.08 -0.50
CA GLY A 180 30.86 5.90 -0.60
C GLY A 180 31.69 7.19 -0.40
N LYS A 181 31.09 8.25 0.14
CA LYS A 181 31.78 9.51 0.44
C LYS A 181 32.09 9.54 1.93
N GLY A 182 33.35 9.29 2.31
CA GLY A 182 33.82 9.41 3.69
C GLY A 182 33.85 10.87 4.14
N GLN A 183 32.69 11.46 4.48
CA GLN A 183 32.64 12.76 5.11
C GLN A 183 32.92 12.59 6.61
N GLN A 184 34.10 13.00 7.07
CA GLN A 184 34.40 13.09 8.50
C GLN A 184 33.54 14.20 9.11
N LEU A 185 32.77 13.85 10.15
CA LEU A 185 31.97 14.82 10.89
C LEU A 185 32.78 15.42 12.04
N PRO A 186 32.53 16.69 12.38
CA PRO A 186 33.20 17.35 13.49
C PRO A 186 32.83 16.71 14.84
N ALA A 187 33.73 16.76 15.82
CA ALA A 187 33.50 16.15 17.13
C ALA A 187 32.37 16.89 17.89
N LEU A 188 31.25 16.21 18.17
CA LEU A 188 30.01 16.82 18.68
C LEU A 188 30.00 17.11 20.20
N HIS A 189 31.15 17.48 20.79
CA HIS A 189 31.29 17.68 22.25
C HIS A 189 30.99 19.12 22.72
N LYS A 190 31.06 20.12 21.82
CA LYS A 190 30.69 21.52 22.11
C LYS A 190 29.86 22.08 20.94
N ILE A 191 28.55 22.16 21.12
CA ILE A 191 27.61 22.67 20.10
C ILE A 191 27.02 23.99 20.61
N VAL A 192 27.30 25.08 19.91
CA VAL A 192 26.67 26.39 20.16
C VAL A 192 25.68 26.68 19.04
N ILE A 193 24.45 27.03 19.40
CA ILE A 193 23.37 27.35 18.45
C ILE A 193 23.05 28.83 18.62
N MET A 194 23.10 29.58 17.52
CA MET A 194 22.72 30.99 17.52
C MET A 194 21.20 31.13 17.70
N GLU A 195 20.76 32.01 18.59
CA GLU A 195 19.35 32.13 18.99
C GLU A 195 18.43 32.62 17.87
N LYS A 196 18.93 33.44 16.93
CA LYS A 196 18.13 34.04 15.87
C LYS A 196 18.35 33.32 14.54
N PRO A 197 17.35 32.60 14.01
CA PRO A 197 17.45 32.00 12.68
C PRO A 197 17.35 33.05 11.57
N GLU A 198 18.02 32.78 10.46
CA GLU A 198 17.88 33.53 9.22
C GLU A 198 16.81 32.90 8.32
N GLN A 199 15.92 33.70 7.74
CA GLN A 199 14.86 33.18 6.87
C GLN A 199 15.32 33.08 5.41
N TYR A 200 15.13 31.89 4.83
CA TYR A 200 15.43 31.58 3.44
C TYR A 200 14.30 30.80 2.78
N TYR A 201 14.39 30.66 1.47
CA TYR A 201 13.59 29.73 0.69
C TYR A 201 14.50 28.70 0.03
N LEU A 202 14.14 27.42 0.08
CA LEU A 202 14.79 26.36 -0.72
C LEU A 202 14.02 26.21 -2.03
N ASP A 203 14.75 26.02 -3.14
CA ASP A 203 14.15 25.60 -4.40
C ASP A 203 13.95 24.08 -4.39
N CYS A 204 12.69 23.62 -4.35
CA CYS A 204 12.35 22.21 -4.27
C CYS A 204 11.58 21.79 -5.52
N PRO A 205 12.18 21.01 -6.43
CA PRO A 205 11.47 20.45 -7.58
C PRO A 205 10.33 19.52 -7.15
N ILE A 206 9.18 19.64 -7.82
CA ILE A 206 8.00 18.78 -7.66
C ILE A 206 7.53 18.28 -9.03
N ALA A 207 7.21 16.98 -9.12
CA ALA A 207 6.65 16.38 -10.34
C ALA A 207 5.65 15.27 -10.00
N ILE A 208 4.76 14.96 -10.95
CA ILE A 208 3.81 13.84 -10.83
C ILE A 208 4.38 12.62 -11.56
N GLN A 209 4.51 11.49 -10.87
CA GLN A 209 5.04 10.26 -11.45
C GLN A 209 3.99 9.53 -12.31
N ARG A 210 4.42 8.98 -13.45
CA ARG A 210 3.53 8.17 -14.32
C ARG A 210 3.05 6.87 -13.66
N ARG A 211 3.85 6.33 -12.74
CA ARG A 211 3.60 5.02 -12.12
C ARG A 211 2.35 5.03 -11.23
N ASP A 212 2.26 6.00 -10.32
CA ASP A 212 1.24 6.05 -9.26
C ASP A 212 0.32 7.28 -9.35
N GLY A 213 0.60 8.20 -10.29
CA GLY A 213 -0.14 9.45 -10.44
C GLY A 213 0.03 10.42 -9.26
N GLU A 214 1.05 10.20 -8.41
CA GLU A 214 1.31 11.01 -7.22
C GLU A 214 2.41 12.04 -7.46
N PHE A 215 2.32 13.14 -6.70
CA PHE A 215 3.42 14.08 -6.66
C PHE A 215 4.58 13.52 -5.83
N ARG A 216 5.81 13.87 -6.23
CA ARG A 216 7.03 13.65 -5.46
C ARG A 216 7.80 14.95 -5.35
N ILE A 217 8.45 15.17 -4.21
CA ILE A 217 9.27 16.36 -3.97
C ILE A 217 10.73 15.92 -3.88
N ALA A 218 11.57 16.42 -4.78
CA ALA A 218 12.99 16.14 -4.74
C ALA A 218 13.64 16.74 -3.49
N ASP A 219 14.60 16.03 -2.89
CA ASP A 219 15.45 16.58 -1.83
C ASP A 219 16.30 17.70 -2.43
N PRO A 220 16.13 18.97 -1.99
CA PRO A 220 16.87 20.10 -2.54
C PRO A 220 18.39 19.95 -2.41
N PHE A 221 18.87 19.04 -1.56
CA PHE A 221 20.29 18.78 -1.34
C PHE A 221 20.85 17.59 -2.12
N GLY A 222 20.06 16.94 -3.00
CA GLY A 222 20.57 15.96 -3.96
C GLY A 222 20.42 14.48 -3.61
N ASN A 223 19.66 14.10 -2.57
CA ASN A 223 19.58 12.71 -2.09
C ASN A 223 18.30 11.96 -2.51
N GLY A 224 17.79 12.17 -3.73
CA GLY A 224 16.54 11.54 -4.15
C GLY A 224 15.31 12.37 -3.77
N PHE A 225 14.31 11.74 -3.14
CA PHE A 225 13.08 12.40 -2.69
C PHE A 225 13.13 12.77 -1.20
N SER A 226 12.47 13.87 -0.82
CA SER A 226 12.39 14.32 0.57
C SER A 226 11.05 13.96 1.21
N LEU A 227 11.03 12.84 1.94
CA LEU A 227 9.84 12.41 2.70
C LEU A 227 9.37 13.44 3.75
N ILE A 228 10.29 14.27 4.28
CA ILE A 228 9.94 15.32 5.23
C ILE A 228 9.12 16.41 4.53
N LEU A 229 9.57 16.84 3.34
CA LEU A 229 8.87 17.86 2.56
C LEU A 229 7.56 17.31 1.99
N GLU A 230 7.53 16.04 1.55
CA GLU A 230 6.30 15.39 1.08
C GLU A 230 5.23 15.36 2.18
N ARG A 231 5.56 14.87 3.39
CA ARG A 231 4.62 14.85 4.53
C ARG A 231 4.18 16.25 4.96
N ALA A 232 5.11 17.20 4.97
CA ALA A 232 4.78 18.57 5.29
C ALA A 232 3.85 19.19 4.22
N PHE A 233 4.05 18.85 2.94
CA PHE A 233 3.19 19.30 1.86
C PHE A 233 1.80 18.66 1.93
N GLU A 234 1.72 17.37 2.27
CA GLU A 234 0.45 16.68 2.56
C GLU A 234 -0.31 17.41 3.66
N GLN A 235 0.33 17.71 4.80
CA GLN A 235 -0.29 18.48 5.90
C GLN A 235 -0.76 19.87 5.45
N LEU A 236 0.02 20.55 4.60
CA LEU A 236 -0.35 21.84 4.04
C LEU A 236 -1.58 21.76 3.15
N LEU A 237 -1.70 20.71 2.33
CA LEU A 237 -2.88 20.48 1.48
C LEU A 237 -4.15 20.25 2.30
N GLU A 238 -4.04 19.74 3.52
CA GLU A 238 -5.17 19.57 4.44
C GLU A 238 -5.64 20.88 5.09
N GLN A 239 -4.74 21.87 5.23
CA GLN A 239 -4.97 23.06 6.05
C GLN A 239 -5.10 24.37 5.23
N ASP A 240 -4.51 24.44 4.04
CA ASP A 240 -4.52 25.65 3.18
C ASP A 240 -5.22 25.35 1.84
N GLU A 241 -6.48 25.78 1.73
CA GLU A 241 -7.30 25.67 0.51
C GLU A 241 -6.59 26.23 -0.72
N ARG A 242 -5.77 27.29 -0.56
CA ARG A 242 -5.03 27.88 -1.68
C ARG A 242 -3.97 26.93 -2.24
N THR A 243 -3.32 26.12 -1.41
CA THR A 243 -2.35 25.12 -1.85
C THR A 243 -3.06 23.94 -2.49
N ALA A 244 -4.18 23.49 -1.90
CA ALA A 244 -5.04 22.46 -2.48
C ALA A 244 -5.54 22.87 -3.88
N ASP A 245 -6.09 24.07 -4.02
CA ASP A 245 -6.54 24.66 -5.29
C ASP A 245 -5.43 24.75 -6.34
N TRP A 246 -4.22 25.12 -5.91
CA TRP A 246 -3.09 25.21 -6.82
C TRP A 246 -2.70 23.84 -7.37
N LEU A 247 -2.64 22.82 -6.51
CA LEU A 247 -2.35 21.44 -6.93
C LEU A 247 -3.48 20.90 -7.81
N GLY A 248 -4.75 21.14 -7.45
CA GLY A 248 -5.91 20.76 -8.25
C GLY A 248 -5.87 21.37 -9.66
N LYS A 249 -5.65 22.68 -9.77
CA LYS A 249 -5.49 23.38 -11.06
C LYS A 249 -4.30 22.85 -11.86
N TRP A 250 -3.21 22.47 -11.18
CA TRP A 250 -2.08 21.84 -11.85
C TRP A 250 -2.47 20.47 -12.44
N LYS A 251 -3.12 19.60 -11.66
CA LYS A 251 -3.61 18.30 -12.14
C LYS A 251 -4.58 18.45 -13.31
N VAL A 252 -5.53 19.39 -13.21
CA VAL A 252 -6.46 19.72 -14.30
C VAL A 252 -5.73 20.19 -15.56
N ALA A 253 -4.70 21.03 -15.44
CA ALA A 253 -3.91 21.49 -16.58
C ALA A 253 -3.05 20.39 -17.23
N LEU A 254 -2.79 19.28 -16.51
CA LEU A 254 -2.09 18.12 -17.04
C LEU A 254 -3.03 17.13 -17.75
N ARG A 255 -4.35 17.26 -17.57
CA ARG A 255 -5.33 16.42 -18.25
C ARG A 255 -5.23 16.63 -19.76
N GLN A 256 -4.87 15.59 -20.49
CA GLN A 256 -4.99 15.62 -21.94
C GLN A 256 -6.47 15.42 -22.32
N PRO A 257 -7.02 16.22 -23.26
CA PRO A 257 -8.36 15.96 -23.76
C PRO A 257 -8.38 14.55 -24.35
N ARG A 258 -9.30 13.72 -23.85
CA ARG A 258 -9.50 12.35 -24.33
C ARG A 258 -9.71 12.44 -25.83
N SER A 259 -8.71 12.02 -26.60
CA SER A 259 -8.98 11.63 -27.98
C SER A 259 -9.83 10.38 -27.86
N PRO A 260 -11.07 10.35 -28.39
CA PRO A 260 -11.77 9.09 -28.55
C PRO A 260 -10.94 8.31 -29.57
N SER A 261 -9.92 7.58 -29.10
CA SER A 261 -9.29 6.58 -29.92
C SER A 261 -10.41 5.60 -30.23
N PRO A 262 -10.79 5.42 -31.51
CA PRO A 262 -11.73 4.37 -31.86
C PRO A 262 -11.13 3.08 -31.32
N ASP A 263 -11.90 2.46 -30.45
CA ASP A 263 -11.70 1.21 -29.72
C ASP A 263 -10.87 0.19 -30.53
N GLN A 264 -9.55 0.36 -30.55
CA GLN A 264 -8.61 -0.69 -30.93
C GLN A 264 -8.33 -1.50 -29.67
N ARG A 265 -9.38 -1.96 -28.97
CA ARG A 265 -9.26 -3.19 -28.18
C ARG A 265 -8.67 -4.18 -29.16
N ALA A 266 -7.44 -4.63 -28.94
CA ALA A 266 -6.85 -5.67 -29.77
C ALA A 266 -7.85 -6.82 -29.73
N LYS A 267 -8.58 -7.04 -30.83
CA LYS A 267 -9.63 -8.06 -30.88
C LYS A 267 -8.89 -9.38 -30.84
N GLU A 268 -8.84 -9.95 -29.64
CA GLU A 268 -8.30 -11.28 -29.43
C GLU A 268 -9.01 -12.27 -30.35
N PRO A 269 -8.33 -13.32 -30.81
CA PRO A 269 -8.90 -14.28 -31.75
C PRO A 269 -10.19 -14.94 -31.24
N PHE A 270 -10.34 -15.07 -29.92
CA PHE A 270 -11.54 -15.62 -29.31
C PHE A 270 -12.77 -14.69 -29.41
N ASP A 271 -12.62 -13.38 -29.63
CA ASP A 271 -13.70 -12.40 -29.59
C ASP A 271 -14.50 -12.34 -30.91
N THR A 272 -15.08 -13.48 -31.29
CA THR A 272 -15.93 -13.62 -32.48
C THR A 272 -17.41 -13.50 -32.12
N PRO A 273 -18.29 -13.03 -33.04
CA PRO A 273 -19.73 -12.97 -32.79
C PRO A 273 -20.35 -14.32 -32.39
N SER A 274 -19.83 -15.44 -32.92
CA SER A 274 -20.28 -16.78 -32.56
C SER A 274 -19.94 -17.14 -31.12
N ASN A 275 -18.71 -16.83 -30.68
CA ASN A 275 -18.29 -17.07 -29.30
C ASN A 275 -19.00 -16.14 -28.31
N GLN A 276 -19.29 -14.89 -28.70
CA GLN A 276 -20.08 -13.97 -27.88
C GLN A 276 -21.48 -14.51 -27.59
N LEU A 277 -22.10 -15.19 -28.56
CA LEU A 277 -23.40 -15.84 -28.38
C LEU A 277 -23.30 -17.12 -27.56
N ARG A 278 -22.27 -17.96 -27.80
CA ARG A 278 -22.13 -19.28 -27.16
C ARG A 278 -21.58 -19.22 -25.74
N TYR A 279 -20.65 -18.31 -25.45
CA TYR A 279 -19.95 -18.20 -24.16
C TYR A 279 -19.93 -16.77 -23.62
N PRO A 280 -21.09 -16.09 -23.48
CA PRO A 280 -21.14 -14.68 -23.10
C PRO A 280 -20.45 -14.40 -21.76
N LYS A 281 -20.67 -15.27 -20.75
CA LYS A 281 -20.09 -15.10 -19.41
C LYS A 281 -18.58 -15.41 -19.35
N LEU A 282 -18.09 -16.30 -20.22
CA LEU A 282 -16.64 -16.54 -20.35
C LEU A 282 -15.96 -15.35 -21.02
N LEU A 283 -16.50 -14.88 -22.15
CA LEU A 283 -15.90 -13.79 -22.91
C LEU A 283 -15.90 -12.46 -22.15
N SER A 284 -16.94 -12.17 -21.35
CA SER A 284 -16.96 -10.97 -20.50
C SER A 284 -15.80 -10.95 -19.51
N ASN A 285 -15.46 -12.11 -18.93
CA ASN A 285 -14.34 -12.24 -17.99
C ASN A 285 -12.97 -12.27 -18.69
N LEU A 286 -12.91 -12.67 -19.97
CA LEU A 286 -11.68 -12.68 -20.77
C LEU A 286 -11.34 -11.31 -21.38
N ARG A 287 -12.31 -10.42 -21.55
CA ARG A 287 -12.03 -9.07 -22.03
C ARG A 287 -11.25 -8.28 -20.98
N LEU A 288 -10.19 -7.60 -21.40
CA LEU A 288 -9.46 -6.70 -20.50
C LEU A 288 -10.40 -5.58 -20.02
N LEU A 289 -10.27 -5.23 -18.74
CA LEU A 289 -10.95 -4.06 -18.20
C LEU A 289 -10.46 -2.79 -18.93
N PRO A 290 -11.29 -1.75 -19.04
CA PRO A 290 -10.88 -0.49 -19.64
C PRO A 290 -9.57 0.03 -19.01
N ASN A 291 -8.58 0.34 -19.85
CA ASN A 291 -7.26 0.81 -19.44
C ASN A 291 -6.47 -0.15 -18.54
N ALA A 292 -6.78 -1.45 -18.56
CA ALA A 292 -5.95 -2.49 -17.95
C ALA A 292 -5.03 -3.13 -18.99
N ALA A 293 -3.76 -3.30 -18.65
CA ALA A 293 -2.78 -4.01 -19.50
C ALA A 293 -2.82 -5.53 -19.32
N PHE A 294 -3.36 -6.01 -18.19
CA PHE A 294 -3.36 -7.43 -17.82
C PHE A 294 -4.70 -7.80 -17.16
N ARG A 295 -5.07 -9.09 -17.24
CA ARG A 295 -6.26 -9.59 -16.56
C ARG A 295 -6.01 -9.70 -15.06
N SER A 296 -7.03 -9.37 -14.30
CA SER A 296 -7.02 -9.49 -12.85
C SER A 296 -7.10 -10.95 -12.41
N ILE A 297 -6.73 -11.25 -11.16
CA ILE A 297 -6.84 -12.63 -10.64
C ILE A 297 -8.30 -13.08 -10.58
N ALA A 298 -9.22 -12.13 -10.35
CA ALA A 298 -10.65 -12.38 -10.38
C ALA A 298 -11.14 -12.76 -11.78
N GLN A 299 -10.68 -12.04 -12.82
CA GLN A 299 -11.02 -12.35 -14.22
C GLN A 299 -10.52 -13.74 -14.62
N LEU A 300 -9.28 -14.07 -14.24
CA LEU A 300 -8.68 -15.38 -14.50
C LEU A 300 -9.43 -16.52 -13.82
N TYR A 301 -9.70 -16.37 -12.52
CA TYR A 301 -10.46 -17.36 -11.76
C TYR A 301 -11.88 -17.56 -12.33
N ALA A 302 -12.56 -16.46 -12.69
CA ALA A 302 -13.88 -16.49 -13.30
C ALA A 302 -13.87 -17.20 -14.65
N ALA A 303 -12.87 -16.92 -15.50
CA ALA A 303 -12.74 -17.55 -16.80
C ALA A 303 -12.51 -19.07 -16.67
N VAL A 304 -11.76 -19.53 -15.67
CA VAL A 304 -11.66 -20.97 -15.36
C VAL A 304 -13.03 -21.55 -15.01
N GLU A 305 -13.78 -20.95 -14.07
CA GLU A 305 -15.10 -21.44 -13.70
C GLU A 305 -16.05 -21.51 -14.91
N TRP A 306 -16.09 -20.48 -15.75
CA TRP A 306 -16.96 -20.48 -16.94
C TRP A 306 -16.50 -21.48 -18.01
N SER A 307 -15.20 -21.67 -18.19
CA SER A 307 -14.70 -22.68 -19.14
C SER A 307 -15.05 -24.11 -18.71
N LEU A 308 -14.89 -24.43 -17.42
CA LEU A 308 -15.32 -25.70 -16.84
C LEU A 308 -16.84 -25.87 -16.96
N PHE A 309 -17.62 -24.83 -16.65
CA PHE A 309 -19.07 -24.85 -16.79
C PHE A 309 -19.50 -25.18 -18.21
N HIS A 310 -18.96 -24.48 -19.21
CA HIS A 310 -19.30 -24.72 -20.61
C HIS A 310 -18.83 -26.09 -21.11
N ALA A 311 -17.70 -26.60 -20.63
CA ALA A 311 -17.24 -27.95 -20.96
C ALA A 311 -18.13 -29.04 -20.35
N CYS A 312 -18.57 -28.87 -19.09
CA CYS A 312 -19.53 -29.74 -18.43
C CYS A 312 -20.89 -29.72 -19.16
N ALA A 313 -21.42 -28.53 -19.47
CA ALA A 313 -22.73 -28.38 -20.09
C ALA A 313 -22.83 -28.96 -21.52
N ARG A 314 -21.69 -29.20 -22.19
CA ARG A 314 -21.65 -29.88 -23.50
C ARG A 314 -21.84 -31.39 -23.42
N ARG A 315 -21.71 -31.97 -22.22
CA ARG A 315 -21.86 -33.41 -21.98
C ARG A 315 -23.07 -33.64 -21.08
N PRO A 316 -23.80 -34.76 -21.21
CA PRO A 316 -24.83 -35.11 -20.24
C PRO A 316 -24.20 -35.14 -18.85
N PHE A 317 -24.79 -34.55 -17.82
CA PHE A 317 -24.21 -34.48 -16.46
C PHE A 317 -25.16 -35.04 -15.39
N GLU A 318 -26.34 -35.52 -15.80
CA GLU A 318 -27.42 -35.99 -14.93
C GLU A 318 -26.97 -37.15 -14.05
N ASN A 319 -26.22 -38.10 -14.63
CA ASN A 319 -25.70 -39.25 -13.89
C ASN A 319 -24.70 -38.84 -12.80
N ASP A 320 -23.85 -37.86 -13.07
CA ASP A 320 -22.85 -37.37 -12.09
C ASP A 320 -23.55 -36.66 -10.94
N ILE A 321 -24.57 -35.84 -11.23
CA ILE A 321 -25.41 -35.19 -10.23
C ILE A 321 -26.13 -36.25 -9.38
N GLN A 322 -26.74 -37.27 -10.00
CA GLN A 322 -27.42 -38.33 -9.26
C GLN A 322 -26.46 -39.13 -8.39
N ARG A 323 -25.26 -39.42 -8.89
CA ARG A 323 -24.19 -40.08 -8.11
C ARG A 323 -23.83 -39.28 -6.86
N LEU A 324 -23.65 -37.96 -6.98
CA LEU A 324 -23.39 -37.08 -5.84
C LEU A 324 -24.60 -36.91 -4.91
N LYS A 325 -25.84 -37.00 -5.41
CA LYS A 325 -27.05 -36.94 -4.56
C LYS A 325 -27.28 -38.21 -3.75
N LEU A 326 -26.95 -39.37 -4.32
CA LEU A 326 -27.13 -40.68 -3.70
C LEU A 326 -25.98 -41.05 -2.75
N THR A 327 -24.83 -40.38 -2.88
CA THR A 327 -23.69 -40.58 -1.98
C THR A 327 -23.84 -39.72 -0.71
N PRO A 328 -23.59 -40.25 0.50
CA PRO A 328 -23.56 -39.44 1.72
C PRO A 328 -22.48 -38.35 1.64
N GLN A 329 -22.78 -37.13 2.13
CA GLN A 329 -21.84 -35.99 2.05
C GLN A 329 -20.47 -36.26 2.70
N ALA A 330 -20.41 -37.10 3.75
CA ALA A 330 -19.16 -37.49 4.40
C ALA A 330 -18.24 -38.32 3.48
N GLU A 331 -18.80 -39.01 2.49
CA GLU A 331 -18.07 -39.89 1.56
C GLU A 331 -17.65 -39.17 0.28
N HIS A 332 -18.14 -37.95 0.02
CA HIS A 332 -17.81 -37.19 -1.19
C HIS A 332 -16.30 -36.98 -1.35
N ALA A 333 -15.58 -36.74 -0.25
CA ALA A 333 -14.14 -36.53 -0.29
C ALA A 333 -13.38 -37.77 -0.80
N GLN A 334 -13.78 -38.95 -0.35
CA GLN A 334 -13.20 -40.22 -0.76
C GLN A 334 -13.57 -40.56 -2.21
N LEU A 335 -14.84 -40.42 -2.57
CA LEU A 335 -15.35 -40.64 -3.92
C LEU A 335 -14.58 -39.81 -4.95
N LEU A 336 -14.44 -38.50 -4.70
CA LEU A 336 -13.75 -37.59 -5.59
C LEU A 336 -12.24 -37.82 -5.60
N GLY A 337 -11.64 -38.21 -4.48
CA GLY A 337 -10.22 -38.56 -4.40
C GLY A 337 -9.85 -39.75 -5.26
N LEU A 338 -10.67 -40.80 -5.23
CA LEU A 338 -10.49 -42.00 -6.08
C LEU A 338 -10.66 -41.65 -7.56
N ALA A 339 -11.76 -40.97 -7.92
CA ALA A 339 -12.00 -40.56 -9.30
C ALA A 339 -10.90 -39.63 -9.84
N ALA A 340 -10.41 -38.68 -9.03
CA ALA A 340 -9.30 -37.81 -9.42
C ALA A 340 -8.03 -38.61 -9.74
N SER A 341 -7.71 -39.59 -8.88
CA SER A 341 -6.52 -40.44 -9.07
C SER A 341 -6.61 -41.27 -10.36
N GLU A 342 -7.78 -41.81 -10.70
CA GLU A 342 -8.02 -42.56 -11.94
C GLU A 342 -7.95 -41.69 -13.20
N VAL A 343 -8.31 -40.42 -13.08
CA VAL A 343 -8.18 -39.42 -14.16
C VAL A 343 -6.72 -38.97 -14.35
N GLY A 344 -5.85 -39.22 -13.37
CA GLY A 344 -4.44 -38.81 -13.36
C GLY A 344 -4.17 -37.49 -12.60
N LEU A 345 -5.13 -37.01 -11.81
CA LEU A 345 -5.01 -35.82 -10.97
C LEU A 345 -4.62 -36.19 -9.53
N LEU A 346 -3.78 -35.37 -8.92
CA LEU A 346 -3.45 -35.46 -7.50
C LEU A 346 -4.60 -34.85 -6.67
N PRO A 347 -5.21 -35.61 -5.74
CA PRO A 347 -6.20 -35.07 -4.83
C PRO A 347 -5.61 -33.94 -3.95
N PRO A 348 -6.41 -32.94 -3.54
CA PRO A 348 -5.94 -31.87 -2.68
C PRO A 348 -5.56 -32.44 -1.29
N GLY A 349 -4.47 -31.93 -0.69
CA GLY A 349 -3.97 -32.43 0.60
C GLY A 349 -4.96 -32.31 1.76
N ALA A 350 -5.91 -31.37 1.70
CA ALA A 350 -6.99 -31.21 2.68
C ALA A 350 -8.27 -32.02 2.37
N GLY A 351 -8.28 -32.77 1.26
CA GLY A 351 -9.45 -33.47 0.74
C GLY A 351 -10.44 -32.55 0.01
N PHE A 352 -11.33 -33.15 -0.79
CA PHE A 352 -12.42 -32.40 -1.44
C PHE A 352 -13.50 -32.03 -0.43
N ARG A 353 -14.08 -30.84 -0.60
CA ARG A 353 -15.24 -30.41 0.19
C ARG A 353 -16.51 -31.13 -0.28
N PRO A 354 -17.43 -31.48 0.63
CA PRO A 354 -18.71 -32.04 0.23
C PRO A 354 -19.54 -31.07 -0.62
N VAL A 355 -19.91 -31.50 -1.83
CA VAL A 355 -20.84 -30.77 -2.69
C VAL A 355 -22.27 -30.88 -2.13
N ARG A 356 -22.86 -29.74 -1.74
CA ARG A 356 -24.22 -29.68 -1.19
C ARG A 356 -25.27 -29.69 -2.31
N GLU A 357 -26.46 -30.20 -2.03
CA GLU A 357 -27.56 -30.23 -3.01
C GLU A 357 -27.93 -28.82 -3.53
N GLY A 358 -27.88 -27.79 -2.68
CA GLY A 358 -28.06 -26.41 -3.11
C GLY A 358 -27.07 -25.99 -4.20
N LYS A 359 -25.81 -26.45 -4.12
CA LYS A 359 -24.77 -26.15 -5.10
C LYS A 359 -24.94 -26.92 -6.42
N LEU A 360 -25.49 -28.13 -6.35
CA LEU A 360 -25.89 -28.87 -7.55
C LEU A 360 -27.05 -28.17 -8.26
N ARG A 361 -28.05 -27.66 -7.51
CA ARG A 361 -29.14 -26.84 -8.08
C ARG A 361 -28.63 -25.54 -8.68
N ASP A 362 -27.72 -24.84 -8.01
CA ASP A 362 -27.07 -23.63 -8.54
C ASP A 362 -26.42 -23.89 -9.92
N PHE A 363 -25.72 -25.02 -10.07
CA PHE A 363 -25.15 -25.42 -11.35
C PHE A 363 -26.23 -25.67 -12.42
N GLN A 364 -27.30 -26.37 -12.09
CA GLN A 364 -28.43 -26.61 -13.01
C GLN A 364 -29.15 -25.31 -13.40
N GLU A 365 -29.14 -24.30 -12.52
CA GLU A 365 -29.64 -22.94 -12.78
C GLU A 365 -28.66 -22.05 -13.56
N GLY A 366 -27.50 -22.58 -13.96
CA GLY A 366 -26.54 -21.87 -14.81
C GLY A 366 -25.50 -21.02 -14.06
N LYS A 367 -25.24 -21.34 -12.78
CA LYS A 367 -24.19 -20.70 -11.98
C LYS A 367 -22.91 -21.53 -12.00
N ALA A 368 -21.77 -20.87 -12.19
CA ALA A 368 -20.47 -21.51 -12.20
C ALA A 368 -19.79 -21.37 -10.82
N GLU A 369 -19.44 -22.50 -10.20
CA GLU A 369 -18.68 -22.56 -8.95
C GLU A 369 -17.65 -23.69 -9.02
N LEU A 370 -16.38 -23.35 -8.80
CA LEU A 370 -15.24 -24.23 -9.02
C LEU A 370 -15.37 -25.59 -8.30
N GLU A 371 -15.82 -25.59 -7.04
CA GLU A 371 -15.91 -26.83 -6.25
C GLU A 371 -16.91 -27.82 -6.87
N THR A 372 -18.08 -27.34 -7.28
CA THR A 372 -19.10 -28.15 -7.97
C THR A 372 -18.62 -28.58 -9.34
N LEU A 373 -18.02 -27.66 -10.10
CA LEU A 373 -17.57 -27.92 -11.47
C LEU A 373 -16.42 -28.92 -11.53
N LEU A 374 -15.46 -28.86 -10.59
CA LEU A 374 -14.39 -29.85 -10.46
C LEU A 374 -14.97 -31.22 -10.13
N ALA A 375 -15.90 -31.30 -9.15
CA ALA A 375 -16.51 -32.57 -8.80
C ALA A 375 -17.21 -33.24 -9.99
N LEU A 376 -18.01 -32.48 -10.74
CA LEU A 376 -18.68 -32.98 -11.93
C LEU A 376 -17.69 -33.34 -13.06
N SER A 377 -16.69 -32.49 -13.31
CA SER A 377 -15.69 -32.74 -14.35
C SER A 377 -14.83 -33.97 -14.06
N ILE A 378 -14.47 -34.21 -12.79
CA ILE A 378 -13.67 -35.36 -12.37
C ILE A 378 -14.48 -36.66 -12.53
N LEU A 379 -15.72 -36.69 -12.04
CA LEU A 379 -16.59 -37.85 -12.20
C LEU A 379 -16.86 -38.14 -13.67
N ARG A 380 -17.09 -37.11 -14.48
CA ARG A 380 -17.29 -37.29 -15.92
C ARG A 380 -16.03 -37.78 -16.62
N ALA A 381 -14.87 -37.23 -16.28
CA ALA A 381 -13.60 -37.66 -16.84
C ALA A 381 -13.28 -39.10 -16.46
N GLN A 382 -13.66 -39.57 -15.26
CA GLN A 382 -13.52 -40.97 -14.87
C GLN A 382 -14.19 -41.91 -15.89
N ASP A 383 -15.39 -41.56 -16.36
CA ASP A 383 -16.19 -42.39 -17.26
C ASP A 383 -15.99 -42.07 -18.76
N ASP A 384 -15.29 -40.98 -19.11
CA ASP A 384 -15.05 -40.52 -20.49
C ASP A 384 -13.54 -40.31 -20.76
N ASP A 385 -12.91 -41.25 -21.46
CA ASP A 385 -11.49 -41.17 -21.84
C ASP A 385 -11.18 -40.00 -22.77
N SER A 386 -12.17 -39.50 -23.51
CA SER A 386 -12.03 -38.33 -24.39
C SER A 386 -12.20 -36.99 -23.66
N HIS A 387 -12.47 -37.02 -22.35
CA HIS A 387 -12.74 -35.82 -21.58
C HIS A 387 -11.49 -34.91 -21.53
N PRO A 388 -11.61 -33.60 -21.86
CA PRO A 388 -10.45 -32.71 -21.93
C PRO A 388 -9.65 -32.58 -20.63
N LEU A 389 -10.31 -32.81 -19.48
CA LEU A 389 -9.64 -32.85 -18.18
C LEU A 389 -8.54 -33.91 -18.09
N ARG A 390 -8.66 -35.06 -18.79
CA ARG A 390 -7.61 -36.09 -18.83
C ARG A 390 -6.35 -35.58 -19.52
N HIS A 391 -6.49 -34.76 -20.57
CA HIS A 391 -5.34 -34.13 -21.23
C HIS A 391 -4.63 -33.13 -20.30
N LEU A 392 -5.40 -32.32 -19.57
CA LEU A 392 -4.84 -31.41 -18.57
C LEU A 392 -4.15 -32.18 -17.43
N ALA A 393 -4.78 -33.25 -16.94
CA ALA A 393 -4.23 -34.11 -15.89
C ALA A 393 -2.89 -34.76 -16.27
N ALA A 394 -2.76 -35.21 -17.52
CA ALA A 394 -1.53 -35.80 -18.02
C ALA A 394 -0.36 -34.80 -18.09
N ARG A 395 -0.65 -33.50 -18.31
CA ARG A 395 0.36 -32.44 -18.38
C ARG A 395 0.69 -31.88 -17.01
N ASP A 396 -0.31 -31.69 -16.16
CA ASP A 396 -0.20 -31.16 -14.81
C ASP A 396 -1.05 -31.98 -13.82
N PRO A 397 -0.48 -33.04 -13.23
CA PRO A 397 -1.17 -33.80 -12.19
C PRO A 397 -1.55 -32.95 -10.97
N ALA A 398 -0.85 -31.83 -10.71
CA ALA A 398 -1.10 -30.94 -9.57
C ALA A 398 -2.13 -29.84 -9.87
N LEU A 399 -2.80 -29.87 -11.03
CA LEU A 399 -3.75 -28.86 -11.50
C LEU A 399 -4.78 -28.42 -10.44
N ILE A 400 -5.34 -29.36 -9.68
CA ILE A 400 -6.34 -29.06 -8.64
C ILE A 400 -5.74 -28.14 -7.58
N SER A 401 -4.51 -28.38 -7.15
CA SER A 401 -3.81 -27.55 -6.16
C SER A 401 -3.58 -26.13 -6.71
N HIS A 402 -3.13 -26.00 -7.97
CA HIS A 402 -2.96 -24.70 -8.62
C HIS A 402 -4.28 -23.92 -8.71
N LEU A 403 -5.39 -24.59 -9.05
CA LEU A 403 -6.71 -23.96 -9.08
C LEU A 403 -7.18 -23.47 -7.71
N LEU A 404 -6.88 -24.22 -6.65
CA LEU A 404 -7.18 -23.83 -5.27
C LEU A 404 -6.30 -22.66 -4.80
N GLU A 405 -5.05 -22.56 -5.26
CA GLU A 405 -4.19 -21.41 -5.01
C GLU A 405 -4.71 -20.14 -5.70
N ILE A 406 -5.13 -20.24 -6.96
CA ILE A 406 -5.80 -19.14 -7.68
C ILE A 406 -7.07 -18.71 -6.94
N LYS A 407 -7.89 -19.68 -6.48
CA LYS A 407 -9.08 -19.41 -5.66
C LYS A 407 -8.73 -18.62 -4.41
N LYS A 408 -7.72 -19.08 -3.66
CA LYS A 408 -7.27 -18.45 -2.42
C LYS A 408 -6.79 -17.02 -2.67
N ALA A 409 -5.95 -16.81 -3.68
CA ALA A 409 -5.46 -15.48 -4.04
C ALA A 409 -6.60 -14.53 -4.45
N ARG A 410 -7.60 -15.03 -5.20
CA ARG A 410 -8.81 -14.28 -5.53
C ARG A 410 -9.62 -13.91 -4.30
N ASP A 411 -9.85 -14.86 -3.40
CA ASP A 411 -10.63 -14.64 -2.18
C ASP A 411 -9.95 -13.62 -1.27
N GLU A 412 -8.64 -13.73 -1.06
CA GLU A 412 -7.87 -12.74 -0.31
C GLU A 412 -8.05 -11.33 -0.89
N LYS A 413 -7.86 -11.14 -2.20
CA LYS A 413 -8.07 -9.83 -2.85
C LYS A 413 -9.51 -9.33 -2.75
N GLY A 414 -10.49 -10.20 -2.94
CA GLY A 414 -11.92 -9.87 -2.89
C GLY A 414 -12.43 -9.52 -1.49
N HIS A 415 -11.69 -9.88 -0.44
CA HIS A 415 -11.94 -9.50 0.94
C HIS A 415 -11.07 -8.35 1.42
N GLY A 416 -10.45 -7.60 0.51
CA GLY A 416 -9.66 -6.43 0.87
C GLY A 416 -8.22 -6.73 1.30
N LYS A 417 -7.75 -7.98 1.26
CA LYS A 417 -6.36 -8.31 1.60
C LYS A 417 -5.44 -8.04 0.41
N GLY A 418 -4.34 -7.33 0.65
CA GLY A 418 -3.42 -6.88 -0.40
C GLY A 418 -3.95 -5.70 -1.23
N SER A 419 -3.17 -5.26 -2.21
CA SER A 419 -3.47 -4.13 -3.09
C SER A 419 -4.72 -4.33 -3.96
N ALA A 420 -5.16 -3.27 -4.64
CA ALA A 420 -6.25 -3.33 -5.62
C ALA A 420 -6.03 -4.40 -6.70
N ASP A 421 -7.11 -4.89 -7.32
CA ASP A 421 -7.04 -5.96 -8.33
C ASP A 421 -6.67 -5.43 -9.74
N ALA A 422 -5.53 -4.74 -9.81
CA ALA A 422 -4.98 -4.13 -11.03
C ALA A 422 -3.52 -4.55 -11.21
N PRO A 423 -3.24 -5.69 -11.86
CA PRO A 423 -1.87 -6.15 -12.05
C PRO A 423 -1.04 -5.15 -12.87
N GLU A 424 0.13 -4.76 -12.37
CA GLU A 424 1.14 -3.98 -13.13
C GLU A 424 1.91 -4.87 -14.13
N SER A 425 1.81 -6.19 -14.00
CA SER A 425 2.46 -7.20 -14.85
C SER A 425 1.56 -8.42 -15.04
N GLU A 426 1.79 -9.20 -16.10
CA GLU A 426 1.08 -10.47 -16.32
C GLU A 426 1.23 -11.39 -15.09
N LEU A 427 0.12 -11.95 -14.63
CA LEU A 427 0.11 -12.84 -13.49
C LEU A 427 0.71 -14.20 -13.88
N LEU A 428 1.47 -14.82 -12.99
CA LEU A 428 2.03 -16.16 -13.19
C LEU A 428 0.96 -17.23 -13.51
N ALA A 429 -0.29 -16.99 -13.09
CA ALA A 429 -1.43 -17.85 -13.37
C ALA A 429 -1.97 -17.74 -14.80
N GLU A 430 -1.69 -16.66 -15.54
CA GLU A 430 -2.28 -16.41 -16.86
C GLU A 430 -1.95 -17.52 -17.88
N PRO A 431 -0.70 -18.00 -18.04
CA PRO A 431 -0.40 -19.06 -19.02
C PRO A 431 -1.16 -20.36 -18.74
N LEU A 432 -1.23 -20.77 -17.47
CA LEU A 432 -1.99 -21.94 -17.03
C LEU A 432 -3.48 -21.78 -17.33
N VAL A 433 -4.06 -20.61 -17.04
CA VAL A 433 -5.48 -20.35 -17.31
C VAL A 433 -5.79 -20.35 -18.79
N ARG A 434 -4.92 -19.78 -19.64
CA ARG A 434 -5.07 -19.87 -21.10
C ARG A 434 -5.07 -21.32 -21.58
N GLU A 435 -4.14 -22.14 -21.10
CA GLU A 435 -4.07 -23.57 -21.43
C GLU A 435 -5.34 -24.33 -21.03
N ILE A 436 -5.85 -24.08 -19.81
CA ILE A 436 -7.10 -24.70 -19.33
C ILE A 436 -8.25 -24.34 -20.26
N ILE A 437 -8.40 -23.06 -20.61
CA ILE A 437 -9.50 -22.58 -21.44
C ILE A 437 -9.43 -23.14 -22.85
N GLU A 438 -8.26 -23.11 -23.49
CA GLU A 438 -8.08 -23.67 -24.85
C GLU A 438 -8.32 -25.18 -24.88
N THR A 439 -8.04 -25.89 -23.79
CA THR A 439 -8.28 -27.34 -23.70
C THR A 439 -9.76 -27.64 -23.44
N MET A 440 -10.40 -26.92 -22.52
CA MET A 440 -11.79 -27.15 -22.13
C MET A 440 -12.79 -26.61 -23.17
N VAL A 441 -12.45 -25.51 -23.84
CA VAL A 441 -13.27 -24.79 -24.81
C VAL A 441 -12.42 -24.42 -26.04
N PRO A 442 -12.11 -25.38 -26.94
CA PRO A 442 -11.18 -25.17 -28.06
C PRO A 442 -11.56 -24.05 -29.04
N GLU A 443 -12.83 -23.64 -29.06
CA GLU A 443 -13.29 -22.50 -29.87
C GLU A 443 -12.84 -21.14 -29.32
N VAL A 444 -12.33 -21.07 -28.09
CA VAL A 444 -11.80 -19.87 -27.44
C VAL A 444 -10.27 -19.96 -27.46
N ALA A 445 -9.64 -19.44 -28.51
CA ALA A 445 -8.19 -19.44 -28.69
C ALA A 445 -7.58 -18.06 -28.43
N PHE A 446 -6.39 -18.03 -27.81
CA PHE A 446 -5.67 -16.79 -27.52
C PHE A 446 -4.66 -16.45 -28.61
N SER A 447 -4.31 -15.16 -28.71
CA SER A 447 -3.15 -14.75 -29.50
C SER A 447 -1.85 -15.28 -28.86
N ARG A 448 -0.83 -15.55 -29.69
CA ARG A 448 0.50 -15.99 -29.22
C ARG A 448 1.38 -14.83 -28.76
N GLU A 449 0.99 -13.59 -29.08
CA GLU A 449 1.65 -12.38 -28.60
C GLU A 449 1.03 -11.97 -27.24
N PRO A 450 1.79 -11.37 -26.31
CA PRO A 450 1.21 -10.87 -25.07
C PRO A 450 0.12 -9.84 -25.39
N THR A 451 -0.99 -9.88 -24.64
CA THR A 451 -2.07 -8.87 -24.65
C THR A 451 -1.61 -7.52 -24.11
N ALA A 452 -0.48 -6.99 -24.57
CA ALA A 452 0.00 -5.67 -24.19
C ALA A 452 -0.69 -4.61 -25.06
N SER A 453 -1.99 -4.40 -24.86
CA SER A 453 -2.64 -3.18 -25.34
C SER A 453 -2.75 -2.18 -24.20
N SER A 454 -1.77 -1.28 -24.09
CA SER A 454 -2.01 0.00 -23.44
C SER A 454 -0.96 0.98 -23.92
N ASN A 455 -1.41 2.09 -24.51
CA ASN A 455 -0.59 3.28 -24.60
C ASN A 455 -0.26 3.71 -23.14
N PRO A 456 0.99 3.57 -22.68
CA PRO A 456 1.34 3.81 -21.28
C PRO A 456 1.03 5.26 -20.85
N ASP A 457 0.97 6.19 -21.80
CA ASP A 457 0.60 7.59 -21.55
C ASP A 457 -0.90 7.72 -21.24
N ALA A 458 -1.76 6.99 -21.96
CA ALA A 458 -3.20 6.96 -21.69
C ALA A 458 -3.52 6.34 -20.32
N TYR A 459 -2.76 5.30 -19.92
CA TYR A 459 -2.88 4.71 -18.59
C TYR A 459 -2.55 5.73 -17.49
N ALA A 460 -1.42 6.42 -17.63
CA ALA A 460 -0.95 7.41 -16.65
C ALA A 460 -1.93 8.59 -16.53
N ASP A 461 -2.52 9.03 -17.64
CA ASP A 461 -3.50 10.11 -17.65
C ASP A 461 -4.79 9.71 -16.92
N VAL A 462 -5.34 8.51 -17.19
CA VAL A 462 -6.55 8.01 -16.49
C VAL A 462 -6.29 7.78 -15.00
N LEU A 463 -5.09 7.33 -14.63
CA LEU A 463 -4.69 7.18 -13.24
C LEU A 463 -4.63 8.53 -12.51
N LEU A 464 -4.04 9.55 -13.15
CA LEU A 464 -4.02 10.91 -12.61
C LEU A 464 -5.43 11.48 -12.45
N ASP A 465 -6.29 11.27 -13.43
CA ASP A 465 -7.69 11.73 -13.41
C ASP A 465 -8.49 11.07 -12.30
N ALA A 466 -8.38 9.75 -12.16
CA ALA A 466 -9.06 8.99 -11.11
C ALA A 466 -8.65 9.48 -9.73
N ARG A 467 -7.35 9.64 -9.51
CA ARG A 467 -6.83 10.11 -8.23
C ARG A 467 -7.23 11.54 -7.92
N ALA A 468 -7.20 12.42 -8.92
CA ALA A 468 -7.72 13.78 -8.79
C ALA A 468 -9.22 13.76 -8.43
N GLY A 469 -10.03 12.93 -9.10
CA GLY A 469 -11.46 12.79 -8.81
C GLY A 469 -11.75 12.32 -7.39
N ILE A 470 -11.00 11.34 -6.87
CA ILE A 470 -11.12 10.90 -5.47
C ILE A 470 -10.70 12.03 -4.51
N GLN A 471 -9.61 12.74 -4.79
CA GLN A 471 -9.16 13.84 -3.93
C GLN A 471 -10.14 15.03 -3.93
N ASP A 472 -10.76 15.32 -5.08
CA ASP A 472 -11.80 16.34 -5.21
C ASP A 472 -13.06 15.93 -4.42
N GLU A 473 -13.40 14.63 -4.43
CA GLU A 473 -14.55 14.09 -3.72
C GLU A 473 -14.36 14.10 -2.20
N PHE A 474 -13.25 13.56 -1.69
CA PHE A 474 -13.00 13.40 -0.24
C PHE A 474 -12.30 14.61 0.40
N GLY A 475 -11.66 15.46 -0.40
CA GLY A 475 -10.67 16.42 0.09
C GLY A 475 -9.37 15.75 0.53
N PHE A 476 -8.27 16.52 0.57
CA PHE A 476 -6.95 16.00 0.94
C PHE A 476 -6.91 15.42 2.37
N GLY A 477 -7.61 16.06 3.33
CA GLY A 477 -7.63 15.62 4.73
C GLY A 477 -8.24 14.23 4.93
N ALA A 478 -9.48 14.03 4.47
CA ALA A 478 -10.13 12.73 4.61
C ALA A 478 -9.43 11.66 3.76
N PHE A 479 -9.01 12.02 2.54
CA PHE A 479 -8.26 11.09 1.69
C PHE A 479 -6.94 10.65 2.33
N ASN A 480 -6.16 11.55 2.92
CA ASN A 480 -4.86 11.22 3.52
C ASN A 480 -4.99 10.29 4.74
N ARG A 481 -6.08 10.41 5.51
CA ARG A 481 -6.39 9.54 6.66
C ARG A 481 -6.72 8.10 6.25
N LEU A 482 -7.12 7.87 4.99
CA LEU A 482 -7.35 6.52 4.48
C LEU A 482 -6.06 5.70 4.44
N GLY A 483 -6.16 4.42 4.79
CA GLY A 483 -5.07 3.46 4.61
C GLY A 483 -4.72 3.27 3.12
N THR A 484 -3.46 2.92 2.83
CA THR A 484 -2.95 2.74 1.45
C THR A 484 -3.82 1.81 0.61
N ASN A 485 -4.27 0.69 1.18
CA ASN A 485 -5.14 -0.27 0.51
C ASN A 485 -6.48 0.36 0.07
N VAL A 486 -7.12 1.15 0.95
CA VAL A 486 -8.39 1.83 0.62
C VAL A 486 -8.17 2.85 -0.47
N LYS A 487 -7.09 3.64 -0.40
CA LYS A 487 -6.71 4.61 -1.44
C LYS A 487 -6.54 3.92 -2.80
N GLU A 488 -5.80 2.82 -2.87
CA GLU A 488 -5.57 2.09 -4.12
C GLU A 488 -6.87 1.53 -4.70
N ARG A 489 -7.77 0.98 -3.87
CA ARG A 489 -9.06 0.43 -4.31
C ARG A 489 -9.99 1.51 -4.83
N LEU A 490 -10.08 2.66 -4.15
CA LEU A 490 -10.89 3.79 -4.60
C LEU A 490 -10.35 4.35 -5.91
N VAL A 491 -9.02 4.50 -6.05
CA VAL A 491 -8.42 4.94 -7.31
C VAL A 491 -8.71 3.94 -8.42
N HIS A 492 -8.61 2.63 -8.18
CA HIS A 492 -8.94 1.64 -9.19
C HIS A 492 -10.43 1.67 -9.59
N ALA A 493 -11.34 1.72 -8.62
CA ALA A 493 -12.78 1.86 -8.89
C ALA A 493 -13.08 3.13 -9.70
N GLU A 494 -12.45 4.25 -9.37
CA GLU A 494 -12.63 5.50 -10.11
C GLU A 494 -12.07 5.42 -11.53
N ARG A 495 -10.97 4.69 -11.76
CA ARG A 495 -10.46 4.45 -13.12
C ARG A 495 -11.46 3.68 -13.97
N VAL A 496 -12.06 2.64 -13.41
CA VAL A 496 -13.11 1.85 -14.09
C VAL A 496 -14.32 2.75 -14.39
N PHE A 497 -14.75 3.56 -13.42
CA PHE A 497 -15.84 4.51 -13.58
C PHE A 497 -15.58 5.54 -14.69
N LEU A 498 -14.39 6.16 -14.71
CA LEU A 498 -14.01 7.16 -15.70
C LEU A 498 -13.93 6.61 -17.13
N SER A 499 -13.74 5.31 -17.26
CA SER A 499 -13.54 4.59 -18.52
C SER A 499 -14.76 3.75 -18.90
N TRP A 500 -15.84 3.85 -18.13
CA TRP A 500 -17.03 3.02 -18.23
C TRP A 500 -17.74 3.18 -19.57
N GLN A 501 -18.09 2.06 -20.20
CA GLN A 501 -18.97 2.01 -21.36
C GLN A 501 -20.21 1.16 -21.08
N GLU A 502 -21.32 1.53 -21.71
CA GLU A 502 -22.57 0.80 -21.55
C GLU A 502 -22.40 -0.67 -22.02
N GLY A 503 -22.72 -1.62 -21.13
CA GLY A 503 -22.53 -3.06 -21.39
C GLY A 503 -21.21 -3.63 -20.86
N ASP A 504 -20.34 -2.82 -20.25
CA ASP A 504 -19.19 -3.32 -19.49
C ASP A 504 -19.65 -4.08 -18.23
N ASP A 505 -18.75 -4.92 -17.68
CA ASP A 505 -18.98 -5.68 -16.47
C ASP A 505 -18.56 -4.87 -15.22
N ALA A 506 -19.53 -4.53 -14.36
CA ALA A 506 -19.32 -3.72 -13.17
C ALA A 506 -18.80 -4.54 -11.97
N LEU A 507 -18.56 -5.84 -12.13
CA LEU A 507 -18.22 -6.71 -11.01
C LEU A 507 -16.91 -6.30 -10.34
N ALA A 508 -15.88 -5.98 -11.12
CA ALA A 508 -14.60 -5.51 -10.58
C ALA A 508 -14.77 -4.19 -9.80
N PHE A 509 -15.51 -3.25 -10.38
CA PHE A 509 -15.86 -1.97 -9.74
C PHE A 509 -16.59 -2.17 -8.41
N ALA A 510 -17.65 -3.00 -8.39
CA ALA A 510 -18.41 -3.30 -7.18
C ALA A 510 -17.56 -4.01 -6.11
N ARG A 511 -16.62 -4.88 -6.51
CA ARG A 511 -15.70 -5.58 -5.60
C ARG A 511 -14.73 -4.63 -4.91
N ASP A 512 -14.16 -3.65 -5.63
CA ASP A 512 -13.25 -2.68 -5.01
C ASP A 512 -13.98 -1.73 -4.07
N LEU A 513 -15.18 -1.27 -4.44
CA LEU A 513 -16.02 -0.49 -3.52
C LEU A 513 -16.40 -1.29 -2.28
N TYR A 514 -16.82 -2.55 -2.45
CA TYR A 514 -17.11 -3.46 -1.34
C TYR A 514 -15.92 -3.63 -0.40
N ALA A 515 -14.73 -3.89 -0.95
CA ALA A 515 -13.52 -4.08 -0.16
C ALA A 515 -13.04 -2.79 0.52
N ALA A 516 -13.18 -1.63 -0.14
CA ALA A 516 -12.89 -0.33 0.44
C ALA A 516 -13.81 -0.03 1.64
N VAL A 517 -15.13 -0.19 1.47
CA VAL A 517 -16.11 0.02 2.55
C VAL A 517 -15.87 -0.97 3.70
N GLN A 518 -15.61 -2.25 3.40
CA GLN A 518 -15.30 -3.24 4.43
C GLN A 518 -14.05 -2.83 5.25
N SER A 519 -12.99 -2.40 4.57
CA SER A 519 -11.74 -1.99 5.23
C SER A 519 -11.93 -0.78 6.15
N VAL A 520 -12.76 0.18 5.75
CA VAL A 520 -13.05 1.37 6.57
C VAL A 520 -13.89 0.99 7.78
N LEU A 521 -14.91 0.14 7.62
CA LEU A 521 -15.68 -0.39 8.75
C LEU A 521 -14.81 -1.15 9.74
N GLU A 522 -13.92 -2.03 9.26
CA GLU A 522 -12.98 -2.78 10.11
C GLU A 522 -12.07 -1.84 10.91
N LEU A 523 -11.61 -0.74 10.30
CA LEU A 523 -10.83 0.27 11.00
C LEU A 523 -11.65 0.94 12.11
N SER A 524 -12.90 1.30 11.83
CA SER A 524 -13.80 1.91 12.83
C SER A 524 -14.03 0.97 14.02
N LEU A 525 -14.09 -0.35 13.83
CA LEU A 525 -14.31 -1.31 14.93
C LEU A 525 -13.21 -1.27 16.00
N ASN A 526 -12.00 -0.82 15.68
CA ASN A 526 -10.87 -0.75 16.63
C ASN A 526 -11.10 0.26 17.77
N HIS A 527 -12.11 1.11 17.68
CA HIS A 527 -12.40 2.12 18.70
C HIS A 527 -13.21 1.59 19.88
N TRP A 528 -13.84 0.42 19.75
CA TRP A 528 -14.78 -0.11 20.74
C TRP A 528 -14.39 -1.51 21.21
N LEU A 529 -14.93 -1.90 22.37
CA LEU A 529 -14.81 -3.26 22.88
C LEU A 529 -15.98 -4.12 22.39
N PRO A 530 -15.73 -5.39 22.03
CA PRO A 530 -16.79 -6.27 21.58
C PRO A 530 -17.78 -6.57 22.73
N PRO A 531 -19.09 -6.70 22.44
CA PRO A 531 -20.09 -6.99 23.46
C PRO A 531 -19.96 -8.44 23.98
N ASP A 532 -20.13 -8.59 25.29
CA ASP A 532 -20.23 -9.89 25.95
C ASP A 532 -21.68 -10.39 25.92
N MET A 533 -22.00 -11.17 24.89
CA MET A 533 -23.35 -11.70 24.66
C MET A 533 -23.30 -12.99 23.85
N ALA A 534 -24.37 -13.79 23.90
CA ALA A 534 -24.46 -15.05 23.16
C ALA A 534 -24.62 -14.85 21.65
N ASP A 535 -24.04 -15.74 20.84
CA ASP A 535 -24.08 -15.71 19.37
C ASP A 535 -25.49 -15.64 18.80
N ALA A 536 -26.45 -16.32 19.44
CA ALA A 536 -27.85 -16.37 19.02
C ALA A 536 -28.55 -14.99 19.05
N LEU A 537 -28.07 -14.05 19.88
CA LEU A 537 -28.68 -12.74 20.09
C LEU A 537 -28.05 -11.64 19.22
N LEU A 538 -26.92 -11.90 18.56
CA LEU A 538 -26.13 -10.88 17.87
C LEU A 538 -26.93 -10.13 16.78
N ILE A 539 -27.67 -10.85 15.95
CA ILE A 539 -28.43 -10.25 14.84
C ILE A 539 -29.64 -9.46 15.35
N GLU A 540 -30.34 -10.00 16.35
CA GLU A 540 -31.52 -9.37 16.95
C GLU A 540 -31.15 -8.04 17.63
N VAL A 541 -30.11 -8.04 18.47
CA VAL A 541 -29.67 -6.81 19.16
C VAL A 541 -29.12 -5.77 18.17
N ALA A 542 -28.42 -6.19 17.11
CA ALA A 542 -27.98 -5.27 16.07
C ALA A 542 -29.17 -4.59 15.37
N GLN A 543 -30.24 -5.34 15.11
CA GLN A 543 -31.47 -4.79 14.54
C GLN A 543 -32.14 -3.80 15.50
N ASP A 544 -32.25 -4.14 16.78
CA ASP A 544 -32.88 -3.26 17.77
C ASP A 544 -32.12 -1.94 17.92
N LYS A 545 -30.79 -1.98 17.95
CA LYS A 545 -29.95 -0.76 17.96
C LYS A 545 -30.11 0.07 16.70
N ALA A 546 -30.14 -0.57 15.53
CA ALA A 546 -30.35 0.13 14.26
C ALA A 546 -31.74 0.79 14.19
N ASN A 547 -32.77 0.12 14.70
CA ASN A 547 -34.14 0.64 14.77
C ASN A 547 -34.25 1.80 15.76
N ALA A 548 -33.67 1.66 16.97
CA ALA A 548 -33.65 2.71 17.98
C ALA A 548 -32.91 3.98 17.52
N ALA A 549 -31.87 3.83 16.69
CA ALA A 549 -31.14 4.94 16.11
C ALA A 549 -31.82 5.56 14.87
N GLY A 550 -32.88 4.94 14.34
CA GLY A 550 -33.57 5.40 13.14
C GLY A 550 -32.85 5.08 11.82
N LEU A 551 -31.92 4.11 11.82
CA LEU A 551 -31.17 3.70 10.64
C LEU A 551 -31.95 2.74 9.72
N CYS A 552 -32.81 1.89 10.30
CA CYS A 552 -33.71 1.03 9.55
C CYS A 552 -34.83 0.47 10.45
N HIS A 553 -36.01 0.23 9.91
CA HIS A 553 -37.09 -0.44 10.66
C HIS A 553 -36.86 -1.95 10.82
N ARG A 554 -36.19 -2.57 9.84
CA ARG A 554 -35.80 -3.98 9.84
C ARG A 554 -34.49 -4.11 9.06
N LEU A 555 -33.59 -4.99 9.51
CA LEU A 555 -32.36 -5.23 8.77
C LEU A 555 -32.67 -5.85 7.40
N PRO A 556 -32.01 -5.37 6.32
CA PRO A 556 -32.09 -6.00 5.01
C PRO A 556 -31.72 -7.49 5.02
N SER A 557 -32.30 -8.26 4.11
CA SER A 557 -32.12 -9.73 4.04
C SER A 557 -30.64 -10.15 3.88
N SER A 558 -29.84 -9.34 3.19
CA SER A 558 -28.39 -9.56 3.02
C SER A 558 -27.60 -9.47 4.33
N LEU A 559 -28.10 -8.75 5.34
CA LEU A 559 -27.51 -8.66 6.67
C LEU A 559 -28.10 -9.70 7.63
N HIS A 560 -29.40 -9.98 7.53
CA HIS A 560 -30.08 -10.97 8.36
C HIS A 560 -29.58 -12.41 8.11
N THR A 561 -29.05 -12.70 6.92
CA THR A 561 -28.54 -14.03 6.55
C THR A 561 -27.09 -14.29 6.96
N VAL A 562 -26.41 -13.30 7.57
CA VAL A 562 -25.03 -13.44 8.03
C VAL A 562 -24.97 -14.42 9.20
N ARG A 563 -24.06 -15.41 9.11
CA ARG A 563 -23.88 -16.42 10.16
C ARG A 563 -23.30 -15.79 11.43
N ALA A 564 -23.91 -16.08 12.59
CA ALA A 564 -23.47 -15.57 13.89
C ALA A 564 -22.00 -15.88 14.20
N SER A 565 -21.51 -17.07 13.84
CA SER A 565 -20.10 -17.44 14.01
C SER A 565 -19.13 -16.51 13.25
N VAL A 566 -19.57 -15.98 12.11
CA VAL A 566 -18.78 -15.05 11.28
C VAL A 566 -18.78 -13.66 11.92
N VAL A 567 -19.92 -13.22 12.47
CA VAL A 567 -20.00 -11.98 13.27
C VAL A 567 -19.09 -12.07 14.48
N ARG A 568 -19.10 -13.20 15.21
CA ARG A 568 -18.23 -13.42 16.36
C ARG A 568 -16.75 -13.31 16.00
N GLN A 569 -16.34 -13.92 14.88
CA GLN A 569 -14.97 -13.82 14.39
C GLN A 569 -14.60 -12.37 14.07
N THR A 570 -15.50 -11.60 13.47
CA THR A 570 -15.29 -10.16 13.22
C THR A 570 -15.13 -9.37 14.51
N LEU A 571 -15.98 -9.62 15.52
CA LEU A 571 -15.86 -9.00 16.85
C LEU A 571 -14.53 -9.32 17.56
N GLN A 572 -13.89 -10.45 17.21
CA GLN A 572 -12.59 -10.87 17.72
C GLN A 572 -11.42 -10.33 16.87
N GLY A 573 -11.67 -9.42 15.92
CA GLY A 573 -10.65 -8.79 15.09
C GLY A 573 -10.39 -9.51 13.76
N SER A 574 -11.22 -10.47 13.36
CA SER A 574 -11.12 -11.15 12.06
C SER A 574 -12.25 -10.74 11.12
N GLY A 575 -12.09 -9.62 10.42
CA GLY A 575 -13.06 -9.13 9.44
C GLY A 575 -13.26 -10.09 8.25
N GLN A 576 -14.30 -10.92 8.32
CA GLN A 576 -14.55 -11.98 7.32
C GLN A 576 -15.40 -11.49 6.12
N SER A 577 -16.22 -10.45 6.31
CA SER A 577 -17.11 -9.93 5.26
C SER A 577 -17.68 -8.56 5.64
N LEU A 578 -18.06 -7.77 4.65
CA LEU A 578 -18.75 -6.49 4.84
C LEU A 578 -20.02 -6.64 5.71
N GLY A 579 -20.83 -7.67 5.46
CA GLY A 579 -22.05 -7.90 6.23
C GLY A 579 -21.76 -8.16 7.72
N ALA A 580 -20.75 -8.96 8.03
CA ALA A 580 -20.33 -9.20 9.40
C ALA A 580 -19.72 -7.94 10.06
N CYS A 581 -18.96 -7.14 9.30
CA CYS A 581 -18.43 -5.86 9.79
C CYS A 581 -19.54 -4.86 10.08
N MET A 582 -20.58 -4.81 9.24
CA MET A 582 -21.74 -3.94 9.46
C MET A 582 -22.52 -4.35 10.72
N ILE A 583 -22.78 -5.64 10.91
CA ILE A 583 -23.43 -6.12 12.15
C ILE A 583 -22.57 -5.81 13.38
N ALA A 584 -21.26 -6.10 13.32
CA ALA A 584 -20.33 -5.78 14.40
C ALA A 584 -20.33 -4.27 14.73
N PHE A 585 -20.37 -3.41 13.70
CA PHE A 585 -20.43 -1.97 13.85
C PHE A 585 -21.70 -1.52 14.57
N LEU A 586 -22.87 -2.01 14.16
CA LEU A 586 -24.15 -1.71 14.82
C LEU A 586 -24.15 -2.14 16.30
N LEU A 587 -23.50 -3.27 16.61
CA LEU A 587 -23.38 -3.78 17.97
C LEU A 587 -22.44 -2.93 18.84
N MET A 588 -21.30 -2.49 18.28
CA MET A 588 -20.22 -1.85 19.04
C MET A 588 -20.33 -0.33 19.13
N ALA A 589 -20.83 0.35 18.08
CA ALA A 589 -20.97 1.80 18.07
C ALA A 589 -21.95 2.28 19.15
N ASP A 590 -21.66 3.42 19.77
CA ASP A 590 -22.57 4.00 20.76
C ASP A 590 -23.82 4.62 20.11
N GLU A 591 -24.84 4.87 20.93
CA GLU A 591 -26.13 5.38 20.46
C GLU A 591 -26.01 6.78 19.81
N GLN A 592 -25.07 7.61 20.28
CA GLN A 592 -24.87 8.96 19.76
C GLN A 592 -24.25 8.91 18.35
N THR A 593 -23.25 8.05 18.15
CA THR A 593 -22.66 7.79 16.83
C THR A 593 -23.71 7.28 15.85
N LEU A 594 -24.51 6.28 16.23
CA LEU A 594 -25.54 5.72 15.35
C LEU A 594 -26.62 6.75 14.98
N LYS A 595 -27.06 7.59 15.93
CA LYS A 595 -28.01 8.69 15.66
C LYS A 595 -27.40 9.78 14.77
N SER A 596 -26.12 10.10 14.96
CA SER A 596 -25.40 11.04 14.09
C SER A 596 -25.35 10.53 12.65
N ILE A 597 -25.04 9.24 12.46
CA ILE A 597 -25.06 8.59 11.14
C ILE A 597 -26.47 8.63 10.55
N ALA A 598 -27.51 8.30 11.32
CA ALA A 598 -28.89 8.35 10.85
C ALA A 598 -29.32 9.75 10.40
N ALA A 599 -28.85 10.80 11.09
CA ALA A 599 -29.12 12.18 10.72
C ALA A 599 -28.42 12.60 9.41
N THR A 600 -27.17 12.17 9.19
CA THR A 600 -26.36 12.54 8.01
C THR A 600 -26.67 11.65 6.78
N GLN A 601 -26.88 10.36 7.01
CA GLN A 601 -27.17 9.36 5.98
C GLN A 601 -28.23 8.36 6.48
N PRO A 602 -29.54 8.69 6.35
CA PRO A 602 -30.62 7.78 6.73
C PRO A 602 -30.58 6.44 5.97
N THR A 603 -30.06 6.44 4.75
CA THR A 603 -29.97 5.25 3.87
C THR A 603 -28.74 4.37 4.16
N PHE A 604 -27.95 4.66 5.20
CA PHE A 604 -26.64 4.02 5.44
C PHE A 604 -26.69 2.49 5.42
N VAL A 605 -27.66 1.89 6.14
CA VAL A 605 -27.83 0.42 6.20
C VAL A 605 -28.25 -0.15 4.85
N ASP A 606 -29.14 0.54 4.14
CA ASP A 606 -29.65 0.11 2.83
C ASP A 606 -28.58 0.22 1.74
N ASP A 607 -27.75 1.26 1.78
CA ASP A 607 -26.65 1.48 0.85
C ASP A 607 -25.57 0.37 1.01
N VAL A 608 -25.24 0.01 2.25
CA VAL A 608 -24.34 -1.14 2.54
C VAL A 608 -24.98 -2.45 2.06
N ALA A 609 -26.26 -2.66 2.32
CA ALA A 609 -26.97 -3.85 1.88
C ALA A 609 -27.05 -3.98 0.35
N ALA A 610 -27.24 -2.86 -0.35
CA ALA A 610 -27.22 -2.80 -1.80
C ALA A 610 -25.84 -3.16 -2.36
N LEU A 611 -24.76 -2.64 -1.76
CA LEU A 611 -23.38 -2.98 -2.15
C LEU A 611 -23.08 -4.48 -1.95
N ILE A 612 -23.54 -5.08 -0.84
CA ILE A 612 -23.44 -6.52 -0.60
C ILE A 612 -24.19 -7.31 -1.69
N ALA A 613 -25.40 -6.88 -2.06
CA ALA A 613 -26.20 -7.54 -3.09
C ALA A 613 -25.55 -7.45 -4.48
N ARG A 614 -24.98 -6.29 -4.84
CA ARG A 614 -24.33 -6.06 -6.14
C ARG A 614 -23.01 -6.82 -6.30
N ARG A 615 -22.27 -7.07 -5.21
CA ARG A 615 -21.12 -7.99 -5.24
C ARG A 615 -21.54 -9.40 -5.69
N GLY A 616 -22.75 -9.83 -5.30
CA GLY A 616 -23.31 -11.15 -5.62
C GLY A 616 -22.54 -12.33 -5.01
N HIS A 617 -22.97 -13.54 -5.40
CA HIS A 617 -22.27 -14.79 -5.12
C HIS A 617 -21.79 -15.43 -6.43
N GLY A 618 -20.50 -15.73 -6.53
CA GLY A 618 -19.90 -16.28 -7.75
C GLY A 618 -19.26 -15.22 -8.65
N ASN A 619 -18.75 -15.62 -9.81
CA ASN A 619 -18.18 -14.73 -10.81
C ASN A 619 -19.14 -14.46 -11.98
N GLU A 620 -20.40 -14.24 -11.65
CA GLU A 620 -21.38 -13.81 -12.65
C GLU A 620 -21.08 -12.36 -13.06
N PRO A 621 -21.09 -12.08 -14.37
CA PRO A 621 -20.95 -10.71 -14.85
C PRO A 621 -22.06 -9.83 -14.28
N LEU A 622 -21.72 -8.60 -13.92
CA LEU A 622 -22.65 -7.63 -13.38
C LEU A 622 -22.87 -6.50 -14.41
N PRO A 623 -23.74 -6.70 -15.41
CA PRO A 623 -24.10 -5.63 -16.32
C PRO A 623 -24.91 -4.57 -15.55
N LEU A 624 -24.38 -3.36 -15.43
CA LEU A 624 -25.07 -2.21 -14.87
C LEU A 624 -25.22 -1.12 -15.91
N ALA A 625 -26.36 -0.44 -15.88
CA ALA A 625 -26.51 0.80 -16.62
C ALA A 625 -25.58 1.87 -16.02
N SER A 626 -25.10 2.80 -16.85
CA SER A 626 -24.21 3.88 -16.42
C SER A 626 -24.75 4.68 -15.21
N THR A 627 -26.08 4.85 -15.13
CA THR A 627 -26.75 5.52 -14.01
C THR A 627 -26.67 4.73 -12.70
N ASP A 628 -26.71 3.41 -12.75
CA ASP A 628 -26.62 2.55 -11.56
C ASP A 628 -25.17 2.44 -11.07
N VAL A 629 -24.18 2.47 -11.98
CA VAL A 629 -22.76 2.56 -11.62
C VAL A 629 -22.48 3.87 -10.88
N ALA A 630 -23.01 4.99 -11.37
CA ALA A 630 -22.87 6.29 -10.72
C ALA A 630 -23.50 6.31 -9.32
N LYS A 631 -24.70 5.74 -9.15
CA LYS A 631 -25.34 5.62 -7.84
C LYS A 631 -24.53 4.75 -6.88
N LEU A 632 -23.97 3.64 -7.36
CA LEU A 632 -23.15 2.74 -6.53
C LEU A 632 -21.86 3.43 -6.07
N ARG A 633 -21.23 4.23 -6.95
CA ARG A 633 -20.10 5.11 -6.63
C ARG A 633 -20.45 6.07 -5.49
N GLU A 634 -21.50 6.86 -5.70
CA GLU A 634 -21.93 7.92 -4.78
C GLU A 634 -22.29 7.35 -3.40
N ALA A 635 -23.09 6.28 -3.37
CA ALA A 635 -23.48 5.61 -2.13
C ALA A 635 -22.25 5.09 -1.35
N SER A 636 -21.31 4.45 -2.05
CA SER A 636 -20.09 3.91 -1.43
C SER A 636 -19.18 5.01 -0.88
N TYR A 637 -19.04 6.13 -1.60
CA TYR A 637 -18.23 7.26 -1.15
C TYR A 637 -18.87 7.97 0.04
N LYS A 638 -20.20 8.10 0.03
CA LYS A 638 -20.95 8.65 1.15
C LYS A 638 -20.78 7.80 2.42
N ILE A 639 -20.88 6.47 2.31
CA ILE A 639 -20.62 5.54 3.42
C ILE A 639 -19.22 5.78 4.01
N ILE A 640 -18.18 5.83 3.16
CA ILE A 640 -16.79 6.02 3.61
C ILE A 640 -16.62 7.39 4.28
N LYS A 641 -17.17 8.47 3.71
CA LYS A 641 -17.11 9.81 4.33
C LYS A 641 -17.76 9.81 5.71
N THR A 642 -18.97 9.28 5.81
CA THR A 642 -19.71 9.20 7.07
C THR A 642 -18.94 8.41 8.13
N LEU A 643 -18.23 7.34 7.76
CA LEU A 643 -17.40 6.56 8.69
C LEU A 643 -16.07 7.21 9.09
N ILE A 644 -15.54 8.15 8.30
CA ILE A 644 -14.31 8.91 8.65
C ILE A 644 -14.63 10.09 9.59
N GLU A 645 -15.86 10.60 9.52
CA GLU A 645 -16.31 11.75 10.30
C GLU A 645 -16.80 11.41 11.71
N VAL A 646 -17.15 10.14 11.95
CA VAL A 646 -17.64 9.60 13.24
C VAL A 646 -16.59 8.72 13.92
#